data_AF-F2R840-F1
#
_entry.id   AF-F2R840-F1
#
_cell.length_a   1.000
_cell.length_b   1.000
_cell.length_c   1.000
_cell.angle_alpha   90.00
_cell.angle_beta   90.00
_cell.angle_gamma   90.00
#
_symmetry.space_group_name_H-M   'P 1'
#
loop_
_entity.id
_entity.type
_entity.pdbx_description
1 polymer ?
#
loop_
_entity_poly.entity_id
_entity_poly.type
_entity_poly.pdbx_seq_one_letter_code
_entity_poly.pdbx_strand_id
1 'polypeptide(L)'
;MGTEQQAIRQGRAGQRLLSLVTAAVLAIGAAMALVMAAPPAQADPIAKCTRTKGAIVAVDFGKWGGPVVRGCDTTPTTGYDLLHAGGFTTEGTGHDGPAFICRIGNRSFNAGKQYPTPAQEDCVLTPQATAYWSYWIASPGQRKWTYSPLGAMSRTLKPGDVDAWVFGGTDIGGTKGRPSFTPDDVRADGGDPPAPGDPPAPNVPPGTIDLPAATRWLTERLTNGQRVVNDGDTTPNYLATTDVAYALAATDSEHPTARRIAAFLGRPEHTDAYAYPAGKDEAPDATAAARLALVAEATGKDPRNFGGHDLLGDLLANVCTSGSDAPQPVPGCATKGDFRTTGQTEGQTLAVIALLNGGVTPPAESVTRLAQLQCDDGGFPSFLLLDGQVCESEAPTTALVALALQRAGGHTPVVTKARSSLKKAQFKTGAWPAASYSVPGSAYATGWVAQTLRALGDRGHANAAVSWLSRQQLPGGGFAFEEGTPDPLLYATTAAVIAGAKSDLVTLTTKEPVPPTTPPTTPPTTPPTTPPTTGPTAPPAGEGPDLKKGSAYLADHKRLIQGRYYEGSPRFADYGMTIDGAYALAATGHDNATLRNIVDFLDKGGRDASNRGVHDWTKIGTKYAGGGFIGKTAVLAETVGRDPRNFGGKNLIAALAQGTCAAATPAEPRKCAGKGNYTYANSVFSQSLGIIAQVRAGETAAAAQPVTYLKSLRDPESGAWPSLIGEPSDIEVDSTAMAAMTLDLLPDADSRASVDRALVWLADQQLPDGGFPGASGNSVNSAALAVQGLSLDAEKYRAEIAKARKFLASQQNKDGGFNVTKGGQPGSDVRASTQAVGGATGISFGVLTRDMSGTTPEPVPSITGQPGTSTPVIITPGEDGTGSGSAGGQGSGTGSGGSLAATGSQVTGLAIAAALLVLTGWGATHAARRRRETDGGQA
;
A
#
# COMPACT_ATOMS: atom_id res chain seq x y z
N MET A 1 46.53 10.65 87.41
CA MET A 1 45.36 10.25 86.60
C MET A 1 45.05 11.39 85.64
N GLY A 2 45.17 11.18 84.33
CA GLY A 2 44.89 12.22 83.33
C GLY A 2 45.82 12.19 82.12
N THR A 3 45.49 11.39 81.11
CA THR A 3 46.11 11.41 79.76
C THR A 3 45.25 10.71 78.70
N GLU A 4 44.43 9.71 79.06
CA GLU A 4 43.77 8.82 78.07
C GLU A 4 42.61 9.45 77.27
N GLN A 5 41.87 10.42 77.83
CA GLN A 5 40.64 10.92 77.17
C GLN A 5 40.87 11.81 75.93
N GLN A 6 42.08 12.29 75.68
CA GLN A 6 42.38 13.06 74.45
C GLN A 6 42.75 12.17 73.24
N ALA A 7 43.45 11.05 73.45
CA ALA A 7 43.90 10.17 72.36
C ALA A 7 42.73 9.58 71.55
N ILE A 8 41.67 9.16 72.24
CA ILE A 8 40.51 8.48 71.63
C ILE A 8 39.70 9.39 70.69
N ARG A 9 39.77 10.72 70.87
CA ARG A 9 39.06 11.68 69.99
C ARG A 9 39.75 11.90 68.63
N GLN A 10 41.08 11.86 68.56
CA GLN A 10 41.78 12.10 67.29
C GLN A 10 41.65 10.92 66.30
N GLY A 11 41.75 9.67 66.77
CA GLY A 11 41.64 8.49 65.90
C GLY A 11 40.28 8.39 65.16
N ARG A 12 39.17 8.68 65.87
CA ARG A 12 37.82 8.66 65.27
C ARG A 12 37.54 9.85 64.34
N ALA A 13 38.26 10.96 64.49
CA ALA A 13 38.17 12.10 63.57
C ALA A 13 38.84 11.78 62.23
N GLY A 14 40.08 11.29 62.25
CA GLY A 14 40.84 10.95 61.05
C GLY A 14 40.16 9.89 60.18
N GLN A 15 39.61 8.83 60.79
CA GLN A 15 38.87 7.80 60.07
C GLN A 15 37.60 8.34 59.40
N ARG A 16 36.80 9.17 60.09
CA ARG A 16 35.59 9.78 59.50
C ARG A 16 35.92 10.76 58.37
N LEU A 17 37.01 11.53 58.49
CA LEU A 17 37.43 12.45 57.45
C LEU A 17 37.89 11.71 56.19
N LEU A 18 38.67 10.62 56.33
CA LEU A 18 39.03 9.77 55.20
C LEU A 18 37.80 9.15 54.53
N SER A 19 36.87 8.57 55.31
CA SER A 19 35.63 8.00 54.74
C SER A 19 34.79 9.01 53.98
N LEU A 20 34.69 10.26 54.47
CA LEU A 20 33.97 11.34 53.78
C LEU A 20 34.69 11.79 52.50
N VAL A 21 36.02 11.90 52.50
CA VAL A 21 36.80 12.26 51.31
C VAL A 21 36.71 11.15 50.25
N THR A 22 36.85 9.87 50.63
CA THR A 22 36.70 8.76 49.69
C THR A 22 35.28 8.66 49.14
N ALA A 23 34.24 8.88 49.97
CA ALA A 23 32.86 8.93 49.50
C ALA A 23 32.61 10.12 48.54
N ALA A 24 33.18 11.30 48.81
CA ALA A 24 33.08 12.45 47.92
C ALA A 24 33.79 12.22 46.58
N VAL A 25 34.99 11.64 46.58
CA VAL A 25 35.73 11.31 45.35
C VAL A 25 35.00 10.23 44.54
N LEU A 26 34.41 9.22 45.18
CA LEU A 26 33.59 8.22 44.50
C LEU A 26 32.28 8.82 43.94
N ALA A 27 31.63 9.73 44.67
CA ALA A 27 30.43 10.43 44.20
C ALA A 27 30.74 11.37 43.03
N ILE A 28 31.86 12.10 43.07
CA ILE A 28 32.32 12.97 41.97
C ILE A 28 32.74 12.13 40.76
N GLY A 29 33.41 10.98 40.96
CA GLY A 29 33.72 10.03 39.88
C GLY A 29 32.48 9.45 39.22
N ALA A 30 31.49 9.04 40.02
CA ALA A 30 30.19 8.57 39.52
C ALA A 30 29.41 9.68 38.80
N ALA A 31 29.41 10.90 39.33
CA ALA A 31 28.78 12.06 38.68
C ALA A 31 29.42 12.39 37.33
N MET A 32 30.76 12.40 37.23
CA MET A 32 31.43 12.58 35.95
C MET A 32 31.18 11.42 34.97
N ALA A 33 31.02 10.19 35.46
CA ALA A 33 30.62 9.05 34.62
C ALA A 33 29.18 9.15 34.09
N LEU A 34 28.24 9.75 34.84
CA LEU A 34 26.87 10.00 34.38
C LEU A 34 26.71 11.28 33.53
N VAL A 35 27.63 12.25 33.64
CA VAL A 35 27.62 13.50 32.85
C VAL A 35 28.36 13.35 31.52
N MET A 36 29.08 12.23 31.31
CA MET A 36 29.55 11.78 29.99
C MET A 36 28.35 11.34 29.12
N ALA A 37 27.58 12.32 28.64
CA ALA A 37 26.61 12.10 27.57
C ALA A 37 27.34 11.45 26.38
N ALA A 38 26.84 10.29 25.93
CA ALA A 38 27.42 9.60 24.79
C ALA A 38 27.52 10.57 23.60
N PRO A 39 28.65 10.63 22.88
CA PRO A 39 28.77 11.51 21.72
C PRO A 39 27.62 11.16 20.76
N PRO A 40 26.82 12.15 20.33
CA PRO A 40 25.66 11.91 19.49
C PRO A 40 26.13 11.22 18.22
N ALA A 41 25.38 10.20 17.76
CA ALA A 41 25.77 9.34 16.65
C ALA A 41 26.24 10.19 15.46
N GLN A 42 27.56 10.16 15.24
CA GLN A 42 28.19 10.93 14.17
C GLN A 42 28.15 10.08 12.91
N ALA A 43 27.71 10.69 11.81
CA ALA A 43 27.64 10.04 10.51
C ALA A 43 28.95 9.32 10.18
N ASP A 44 28.84 8.14 9.57
CA ASP A 44 30.01 7.44 9.07
C ASP A 44 30.73 8.34 8.04
N PRO A 45 32.08 8.34 7.98
CA PRO A 45 32.79 9.08 6.95
C PRO A 45 32.29 8.67 5.56
N ILE A 46 31.88 9.64 4.73
CA ILE A 46 31.23 9.41 3.42
C ILE A 46 31.95 8.35 2.58
N ALA A 47 33.28 8.34 2.58
CA ALA A 47 34.12 7.35 1.87
C ALA A 47 33.94 5.87 2.31
N LYS A 48 33.26 5.59 3.42
CA LYS A 48 32.86 4.23 3.82
C LYS A 48 31.57 3.77 3.15
N CYS A 49 30.72 4.69 2.70
CA CYS A 49 29.50 4.38 1.96
C CYS A 49 29.81 4.36 0.47
N THR A 50 29.86 3.16 -0.10
CA THR A 50 30.17 2.91 -1.51
C THR A 50 28.94 2.42 -2.24
N ARG A 51 29.00 2.32 -3.58
CA ARG A 51 27.95 1.67 -4.40
C ARG A 51 27.69 0.17 -4.04
N THR A 52 28.38 -0.40 -3.05
CA THR A 52 28.21 -1.78 -2.57
C THR A 52 28.18 -1.94 -1.04
N LYS A 53 28.26 -0.85 -0.27
CA LYS A 53 28.29 -0.88 1.21
C LYS A 53 27.69 0.40 1.79
N GLY A 54 26.80 0.27 2.77
CA GLY A 54 26.12 1.43 3.37
C GLY A 54 25.15 2.12 2.42
N ALA A 55 24.61 3.26 2.80
CA ALA A 55 23.82 4.15 1.95
C ALA A 55 24.15 5.62 2.25
N ILE A 56 23.84 6.50 1.31
CA ILE A 56 24.08 7.95 1.43
C ILE A 56 22.75 8.69 1.43
N VAL A 57 22.62 9.67 2.32
CA VAL A 57 21.51 10.64 2.29
C VAL A 57 22.03 12.02 1.94
N ALA A 58 21.31 12.72 1.07
CA ALA A 58 21.52 14.12 0.74
C ALA A 58 20.34 14.97 1.22
N VAL A 59 20.59 16.16 1.75
CA VAL A 59 19.53 17.12 2.12
C VAL A 59 19.89 18.49 1.57
N ASP A 60 19.02 19.03 0.73
CA ASP A 60 19.19 20.34 0.09
C ASP A 60 18.67 21.47 0.98
N PHE A 61 19.58 22.29 1.49
CA PHE A 61 19.24 23.51 2.24
C PHE A 61 19.26 24.78 1.37
N GLY A 62 19.34 24.66 0.04
CA GLY A 62 19.46 25.77 -0.91
C GLY A 62 18.40 26.86 -0.77
N LYS A 63 17.15 26.49 -0.41
CA LYS A 63 16.06 27.46 -0.14
C LYS A 63 16.36 28.44 0.99
N TRP A 64 17.25 28.08 1.93
CA TRP A 64 17.71 28.92 3.03
C TRP A 64 19.17 29.36 2.85
N GLY A 65 19.69 29.32 1.62
CA GLY A 65 21.07 29.70 1.28
C GLY A 65 22.13 28.67 1.71
N GLY A 66 21.71 27.43 2.01
CA GLY A 66 22.61 26.35 2.41
C GLY A 66 23.10 25.47 1.26
N PRO A 67 24.12 24.63 1.50
CA PRO A 67 24.56 23.61 0.56
C PRO A 67 23.65 22.37 0.59
N VAL A 68 23.84 21.47 -0.37
CA VAL A 68 23.44 20.06 -0.23
C VAL A 68 24.39 19.41 0.77
N VAL A 69 23.87 18.99 1.93
CA VAL A 69 24.65 18.29 2.96
C VAL A 69 24.49 16.79 2.77
N ARG A 70 25.58 16.03 2.96
CA ARG A 70 25.60 14.56 2.84
C ARG A 70 25.81 13.88 4.18
N GLY A 71 25.14 12.73 4.37
CA GLY A 71 25.32 11.80 5.47
C GLY A 71 25.54 10.37 4.94
N CYS A 72 26.16 9.52 5.76
CA CYS A 72 26.45 8.12 5.43
C CYS A 72 26.17 7.24 6.66
N ASP A 73 25.55 6.09 6.39
CA ASP A 73 25.34 4.99 7.33
C ASP A 73 25.89 3.72 6.68
N THR A 74 26.80 2.99 7.34
CA THR A 74 27.35 1.74 6.78
C THR A 74 26.47 0.50 7.02
N THR A 75 25.38 0.63 7.78
CA THR A 75 24.43 -0.42 8.17
C THR A 75 22.95 0.01 8.07
N PRO A 76 22.50 0.62 6.96
CA PRO A 76 21.18 1.23 6.86
C PRO A 76 20.04 0.21 6.90
N THR A 77 18.98 0.54 7.63
CA THR A 77 17.73 -0.24 7.71
C THR A 77 16.60 0.41 6.91
N THR A 78 16.21 1.63 7.26
CA THR A 78 15.20 2.42 6.55
C THR A 78 15.73 3.79 6.14
N GLY A 79 15.06 4.45 5.19
CA GLY A 79 15.38 5.84 4.82
C GLY A 79 15.31 6.83 5.99
N TYR A 80 14.42 6.60 6.95
CA TYR A 80 14.33 7.39 8.18
C TYR A 80 15.53 7.16 9.10
N ASP A 81 15.99 5.90 9.22
CA ASP A 81 17.17 5.56 10.01
C ASP A 81 18.43 6.12 9.36
N LEU A 82 18.59 5.98 8.03
CA LEU A 82 19.68 6.56 7.24
C LEU A 82 19.74 8.08 7.40
N LEU A 83 18.60 8.78 7.43
CA LEU A 83 18.57 10.23 7.67
C LEU A 83 19.16 10.58 9.05
N HIS A 84 18.81 9.83 10.09
CA HIS A 84 19.32 10.08 11.45
C HIS A 84 20.77 9.62 11.65
N ALA A 85 21.13 8.43 11.19
CA ALA A 85 22.49 7.91 11.21
C ALA A 85 23.44 8.76 10.34
N GLY A 86 22.94 9.32 9.24
CA GLY A 86 23.59 10.35 8.42
C GLY A 86 23.79 11.70 9.11
N GLY A 87 23.43 11.84 10.39
CA GLY A 87 23.73 13.01 11.21
C GLY A 87 22.71 14.16 11.12
N PHE A 88 21.53 13.91 10.56
CA PHE A 88 20.44 14.88 10.48
C PHE A 88 19.48 14.74 11.68
N THR A 89 18.87 15.85 12.08
CA THR A 89 17.82 15.91 13.09
C THR A 89 16.49 16.23 12.44
N THR A 90 15.47 15.42 12.69
CA THR A 90 14.11 15.67 12.17
C THR A 90 13.18 16.23 13.23
N GLU A 91 12.08 16.84 12.81
CA GLU A 91 10.89 17.05 13.63
C GLU A 91 9.65 16.64 12.84
N GLY A 92 8.75 15.92 13.50
CA GLY A 92 7.50 15.44 12.90
C GLY A 92 6.43 16.52 12.79
N THR A 93 5.25 16.16 12.26
CA THR A 93 4.03 16.95 12.48
C THR A 93 3.41 16.59 13.83
N GLY A 94 2.71 17.54 14.44
CA GLY A 94 1.94 17.26 15.65
C GLY A 94 0.76 16.32 15.40
N HIS A 95 0.15 16.34 14.22
CA HIS A 95 -1.03 15.53 13.85
C HIS A 95 -0.66 14.06 13.58
N ASP A 96 0.28 13.85 12.67
CA ASP A 96 0.66 12.54 12.12
C ASP A 96 1.87 11.92 12.83
N GLY A 97 2.66 12.74 13.53
CA GLY A 97 3.85 12.31 14.27
C GLY A 97 5.14 12.36 13.43
N PRO A 98 6.25 11.78 13.92
CA PRO A 98 7.55 11.76 13.25
C PRO A 98 7.58 11.02 11.90
N ALA A 99 6.51 10.31 11.53
CA ALA A 99 6.38 9.70 10.20
C ALA A 99 6.27 10.75 9.08
N PHE A 100 5.62 11.89 9.33
CA PHE A 100 5.63 13.05 8.44
C PHE A 100 6.74 14.01 8.87
N ILE A 101 7.86 14.00 8.16
CA ILE A 101 9.03 14.83 8.45
C ILE A 101 8.73 16.29 8.06
N CYS A 102 8.42 17.12 9.05
CA CYS A 102 8.08 18.52 8.87
C CYS A 102 9.31 19.42 8.87
N ARG A 103 10.34 19.13 9.69
CA ARG A 103 11.62 19.84 9.70
C ARG A 103 12.81 18.90 9.57
N ILE A 104 13.89 19.37 8.93
CA ILE A 104 15.21 18.70 8.89
C ILE A 104 16.30 19.73 9.24
N GLY A 105 17.34 19.31 9.95
CA GLY A 105 18.55 20.10 10.22
C GLY A 105 19.80 19.22 10.24
N ASN A 106 20.99 19.82 10.14
CA ASN A 106 22.28 19.11 10.24
C ASN A 106 23.31 20.00 10.93
N ARG A 107 24.15 19.44 11.82
CA ARG A 107 25.16 20.22 12.57
C ARG A 107 26.12 21.01 11.66
N SER A 108 26.37 20.49 10.45
CA SER A 108 27.25 21.08 9.44
C SER A 108 26.68 22.34 8.77
N PHE A 109 25.38 22.64 8.96
CA PHE A 109 24.72 23.83 8.42
C PHE A 109 24.00 24.59 9.53
N ASN A 110 24.29 25.88 9.68
CA ASN A 110 23.69 26.77 10.69
C ASN A 110 23.61 26.15 12.10
N ALA A 111 24.70 25.46 12.50
CA ALA A 111 24.89 24.80 13.80
C ALA A 111 23.79 23.77 14.19
N GLY A 112 23.12 23.15 13.22
CA GLY A 112 22.05 22.17 13.49
C GLY A 112 20.65 22.75 13.59
N LYS A 113 20.48 24.04 13.26
CA LYS A 113 19.16 24.67 13.14
C LYS A 113 18.30 23.91 12.13
N GLN A 114 17.08 23.55 12.54
CA GLN A 114 16.12 22.85 11.70
C GLN A 114 15.29 23.82 10.83
N TYR A 115 14.90 23.32 9.66
CA TYR A 115 14.23 24.07 8.60
C TYR A 115 13.07 23.25 8.00
N PRO A 116 11.94 23.86 7.59
CA PRO A 116 11.51 25.25 7.83
C PRO A 116 11.50 25.61 9.31
N THR A 117 11.81 26.87 9.63
CA THR A 117 11.88 27.30 11.02
C THR A 117 10.49 27.41 11.65
N PRO A 118 10.35 27.39 13.00
CA PRO A 118 9.06 27.59 13.69
C PRO A 118 8.33 28.92 13.40
N ALA A 119 8.94 29.85 12.66
CA ALA A 119 8.31 31.08 12.19
C ALA A 119 7.89 31.02 10.69
N GLN A 120 8.11 29.89 10.02
CA GLN A 120 7.77 29.63 8.62
C GLN A 120 6.74 28.50 8.47
N GLU A 121 6.80 27.51 9.35
CA GLU A 121 5.82 26.44 9.50
C GLU A 121 5.73 26.10 11.00
N ASP A 122 4.52 25.93 11.53
CA ASP A 122 4.24 25.60 12.94
C ASP A 122 4.51 24.10 13.22
N CYS A 123 4.39 23.23 12.21
CA CYS A 123 4.50 21.76 12.24
C CYS A 123 3.46 21.05 13.12
N VAL A 124 2.21 21.53 13.14
CA VAL A 124 1.12 20.88 13.90
C VAL A 124 0.12 20.11 13.03
N LEU A 125 0.05 20.41 11.74
CA LEU A 125 -0.69 19.66 10.72
C LEU A 125 0.29 19.16 9.63
N THR A 126 -0.20 18.41 8.64
CA THR A 126 0.56 18.11 7.42
C THR A 126 0.93 19.40 6.68
N PRO A 127 2.20 19.58 6.24
CA PRO A 127 2.58 20.68 5.37
C PRO A 127 1.85 20.63 4.02
N GLN A 128 1.54 21.78 3.44
CA GLN A 128 0.82 21.87 2.18
C GLN A 128 1.70 21.42 0.99
N ALA A 129 1.08 20.89 -0.07
CA ALA A 129 1.80 20.43 -1.28
C ALA A 129 2.60 21.55 -1.99
N THR A 130 2.31 22.81 -1.67
CA THR A 130 3.03 24.01 -2.11
C THR A 130 4.43 24.16 -1.48
N ALA A 131 4.68 23.58 -0.31
CA ALA A 131 5.96 23.71 0.41
C ALA A 131 6.16 22.60 1.47
N TYR A 132 6.78 21.49 1.09
CA TYR A 132 7.15 20.39 2.00
C TYR A 132 8.53 19.80 1.68
N TRP A 133 9.06 18.97 2.58
CA TRP A 133 10.24 18.14 2.34
C TRP A 133 9.87 16.96 1.45
N SER A 134 10.05 17.11 0.13
CA SER A 134 9.85 16.02 -0.83
C SER A 134 11.02 15.03 -0.78
N TYR A 135 10.69 13.76 -0.98
CA TYR A 135 11.55 12.63 -0.71
C TYR A 135 11.85 11.83 -1.98
N TRP A 136 13.15 11.64 -2.26
CA TRP A 136 13.67 11.17 -3.53
C TRP A 136 14.64 10.01 -3.31
N ILE A 137 14.66 9.07 -4.26
CA ILE A 137 15.35 7.79 -4.12
C ILE A 137 16.11 7.43 -5.40
N ALA A 138 17.28 6.79 -5.24
CA ALA A 138 18.10 6.28 -6.32
C ALA A 138 18.97 5.09 -5.87
N SER A 139 18.65 3.88 -6.34
CA SER A 139 19.38 2.64 -6.04
C SER A 139 20.74 2.54 -6.78
N PRO A 140 21.59 1.54 -6.48
CA PRO A 140 22.84 1.30 -7.21
C PRO A 140 22.62 1.26 -8.73
N GLY A 141 23.39 2.06 -9.46
CA GLY A 141 23.31 2.17 -10.93
C GLY A 141 22.24 3.14 -11.45
N GLN A 142 21.28 3.59 -10.63
CA GLN A 142 20.34 4.65 -11.04
C GLN A 142 21.04 6.02 -11.08
N ARG A 143 20.82 6.73 -12.19
CA ARG A 143 21.45 8.04 -12.52
C ARG A 143 20.49 9.23 -12.53
N LYS A 144 19.21 8.96 -12.22
CA LYS A 144 18.11 9.93 -12.10
C LYS A 144 17.44 9.71 -10.74
N TRP A 145 16.82 10.75 -10.19
CA TRP A 145 16.01 10.63 -8.98
C TRP A 145 14.59 10.17 -9.33
N THR A 146 14.09 9.20 -8.57
CA THR A 146 12.66 8.83 -8.56
C THR A 146 12.01 9.45 -7.32
N TYR A 147 10.78 9.96 -7.45
CA TYR A 147 10.01 10.41 -6.29
C TYR A 147 9.52 9.20 -5.51
N SER A 148 9.68 9.20 -4.17
CA SER A 148 9.40 7.99 -3.39
C SER A 148 7.89 7.77 -3.23
N PRO A 149 7.33 6.63 -3.68
CA PRO A 149 5.94 6.25 -3.38
C PRO A 149 5.76 5.78 -1.92
N LEU A 150 6.86 5.68 -1.16
CA LEU A 150 6.88 5.25 0.24
C LEU A 150 7.44 6.36 1.13
N GLY A 151 6.84 6.53 2.31
CA GLY A 151 7.44 7.32 3.39
C GLY A 151 8.78 6.72 3.84
N ALA A 152 9.67 7.56 4.39
CA ALA A 152 11.04 7.16 4.72
C ALA A 152 11.14 6.03 5.78
N MET A 153 10.14 5.89 6.65
CA MET A 153 10.04 4.77 7.60
C MET A 153 9.67 3.43 6.94
N SER A 154 9.10 3.46 5.73
CA SER A 154 8.60 2.28 5.00
C SER A 154 9.54 1.81 3.88
N ARG A 155 10.47 2.67 3.44
CA ARG A 155 11.53 2.32 2.48
C ARG A 155 12.65 1.55 3.17
N THR A 156 12.69 0.24 2.99
CA THR A 156 13.87 -0.60 3.31
C THR A 156 15.03 -0.30 2.36
N LEU A 157 16.23 -0.16 2.89
CA LEU A 157 17.43 0.20 2.12
C LEU A 157 18.32 -0.99 1.72
N LYS A 158 19.09 -0.81 0.66
CA LYS A 158 20.08 -1.73 0.09
C LYS A 158 21.48 -1.08 0.06
N PRO A 159 22.56 -1.86 0.16
CA PRO A 159 23.92 -1.33 0.03
C PRO A 159 24.15 -0.60 -1.30
N GLY A 160 24.54 0.66 -1.24
CA GLY A 160 24.74 1.57 -2.38
C GLY A 160 23.51 2.37 -2.83
N ASP A 161 22.39 2.25 -2.11
CA ASP A 161 21.26 3.18 -2.26
C ASP A 161 21.68 4.61 -1.90
N VAL A 162 21.01 5.58 -2.52
CA VAL A 162 21.10 7.00 -2.21
C VAL A 162 19.69 7.57 -2.08
N ASP A 163 19.47 8.35 -1.03
CA ASP A 163 18.22 9.06 -0.78
C ASP A 163 18.47 10.57 -0.77
N ALA A 164 17.49 11.37 -1.17
CA ALA A 164 17.57 12.83 -1.16
C ALA A 164 16.29 13.50 -0.62
N TRP A 165 16.49 14.63 0.06
CA TRP A 165 15.42 15.48 0.60
C TRP A 165 15.55 16.90 0.07
N VAL A 166 14.46 17.47 -0.45
CA VAL A 166 14.42 18.81 -1.05
C VAL A 166 13.17 19.53 -0.54
N PHE A 167 13.27 20.81 -0.16
CA PHE A 167 12.12 21.55 0.35
C PHE A 167 11.50 22.48 -0.70
N GLY A 168 10.30 22.17 -1.18
CA GLY A 168 9.64 22.93 -2.24
C GLY A 168 8.20 22.50 -2.52
N GLY A 169 7.62 23.10 -3.55
CA GLY A 169 6.35 22.63 -4.12
C GLY A 169 6.61 21.44 -5.02
N THR A 170 6.00 20.29 -4.71
CA THR A 170 6.20 19.02 -5.41
C THR A 170 4.82 18.40 -5.65
N ASP A 171 4.49 18.11 -6.91
CA ASP A 171 3.24 17.47 -7.31
C ASP A 171 3.18 16.01 -6.88
N ILE A 172 1.98 15.44 -6.86
CA ILE A 172 1.71 14.06 -6.40
C ILE A 172 2.53 13.01 -7.19
N GLY A 173 2.85 13.28 -8.46
CA GLY A 173 3.68 12.40 -9.31
C GLY A 173 5.18 12.73 -9.32
N GLY A 174 5.64 13.75 -8.58
CA GLY A 174 7.04 14.17 -8.56
C GLY A 174 7.59 14.55 -9.94
N THR A 175 6.79 15.16 -10.80
CA THR A 175 7.22 15.70 -12.11
C THR A 175 7.95 17.04 -11.95
N LYS A 176 7.61 17.79 -10.90
CA LYS A 176 8.19 19.05 -10.44
C LYS A 176 8.86 18.83 -9.08
N GLY A 177 9.55 19.85 -8.56
CA GLY A 177 10.19 19.79 -7.23
C GLY A 177 11.40 18.84 -7.10
N ARG A 178 11.91 18.31 -8.22
CA ARG A 178 13.04 17.38 -8.31
C ARG A 178 14.35 18.00 -7.79
N PRO A 179 15.30 17.20 -7.26
CA PRO A 179 16.62 17.69 -6.87
C PRO A 179 17.38 18.28 -8.06
N SER A 180 18.12 19.36 -7.81
CA SER A 180 18.94 20.08 -8.81
C SER A 180 20.29 19.41 -9.10
N PHE A 181 20.65 18.40 -8.31
CA PHE A 181 21.84 17.55 -8.43
C PHE A 181 21.43 16.12 -8.81
N THR A 182 22.34 15.33 -9.38
CA THR A 182 22.10 13.92 -9.71
C THR A 182 22.40 12.99 -8.53
N PRO A 183 21.95 11.71 -8.56
CA PRO A 183 22.41 10.72 -7.59
C PRO A 183 23.92 10.51 -7.61
N ASP A 184 24.58 10.60 -8.78
CA ASP A 184 26.02 10.38 -8.89
C ASP A 184 26.82 11.53 -8.24
N ASP A 185 26.36 12.78 -8.30
CA ASP A 185 27.01 13.96 -7.65
C ASP A 185 27.15 13.82 -6.12
N VAL A 186 26.27 13.03 -5.49
CA VAL A 186 26.26 12.83 -4.03
C VAL A 186 26.85 11.49 -3.59
N ARG A 187 27.12 10.54 -4.50
CA ARG A 187 27.86 9.31 -4.17
C ARG A 187 29.30 9.62 -3.72
N ALA A 188 29.93 8.66 -3.05
CA ALA A 188 31.37 8.74 -2.75
C ALA A 188 32.20 8.43 -4.00
N ASP A 189 33.34 9.11 -4.16
CA ASP A 189 34.20 8.99 -5.35
C ASP A 189 34.66 7.56 -5.61
N GLY A 190 34.34 7.06 -6.80
CA GLY A 190 34.68 5.74 -7.28
C GLY A 190 34.04 5.53 -8.64
N GLY A 191 34.89 5.47 -9.68
CA GLY A 191 34.44 5.23 -11.06
C GLY A 191 33.59 3.97 -11.18
N ASP A 192 32.72 3.94 -12.19
CA ASP A 192 31.71 2.89 -12.35
C ASP A 192 32.33 1.49 -12.25
N PRO A 193 31.94 0.67 -11.26
CA PRO A 193 32.29 -0.73 -11.25
C PRO A 193 31.79 -1.37 -12.55
N PRO A 194 32.57 -2.26 -13.20
CA PRO A 194 32.03 -3.08 -14.28
C PRO A 194 30.73 -3.73 -13.78
N ALA A 195 29.64 -3.53 -14.50
CA ALA A 195 28.34 -4.03 -14.08
C ALA A 195 28.47 -5.53 -13.76
N PRO A 196 28.04 -5.99 -12.56
CA PRO A 196 28.17 -7.40 -12.21
C PRO A 196 27.62 -8.29 -13.33
N GLY A 197 28.43 -9.26 -13.73
CA GLY A 197 28.03 -10.26 -14.72
C GLY A 197 26.73 -10.94 -14.28
N ASP A 198 25.98 -11.47 -15.25
CA ASP A 198 24.70 -12.11 -14.98
C ASP A 198 24.80 -13.08 -13.80
N PRO A 199 23.96 -12.95 -12.76
CA PRO A 199 24.07 -13.79 -11.58
C PRO A 199 23.85 -15.26 -11.95
N PRO A 200 24.50 -16.22 -11.27
CA PRO A 200 24.23 -17.64 -11.49
C PRO A 200 22.78 -17.97 -11.13
N ALA A 201 22.21 -18.98 -11.80
CA ALA A 201 20.86 -19.46 -11.51
C ALA A 201 20.69 -19.85 -10.03
N PRO A 202 19.55 -19.52 -9.39
CA PRO A 202 19.29 -19.91 -8.00
C PRO A 202 19.38 -21.43 -7.81
N ASN A 203 20.19 -21.87 -6.84
CA ASN A 203 20.31 -23.28 -6.49
C ASN A 203 19.08 -23.71 -5.66
N VAL A 204 18.05 -24.19 -6.36
CA VAL A 204 16.80 -24.67 -5.77
C VAL A 204 16.52 -26.12 -6.19
N PRO A 205 15.79 -26.93 -5.39
CA PRO A 205 15.42 -28.29 -5.79
C PRO A 205 14.66 -28.32 -7.12
N PRO A 206 14.78 -29.38 -7.95
CA PRO A 206 13.92 -29.55 -9.11
C PRO A 206 12.43 -29.57 -8.73
N GLY A 207 11.57 -29.12 -9.64
CA GLY A 207 10.13 -29.12 -9.45
C GLY A 207 9.38 -29.10 -10.77
N THR A 208 8.13 -29.57 -10.76
CA THR A 208 7.28 -29.78 -11.93
C THR A 208 5.85 -29.37 -11.62
N ILE A 209 5.21 -28.65 -12.54
CA ILE A 209 3.80 -28.27 -12.44
C ILE A 209 2.93 -29.48 -12.85
N ASP A 210 1.87 -29.76 -12.09
CA ASP A 210 0.81 -30.69 -12.48
C ASP A 210 -0.04 -30.02 -13.58
N LEU A 211 0.41 -30.17 -14.83
CA LEU A 211 -0.28 -29.66 -16.00
C LEU A 211 -1.70 -30.23 -16.14
N PRO A 212 -1.96 -31.55 -15.97
CA PRO A 212 -3.33 -32.09 -15.94
C PRO A 212 -4.27 -31.45 -14.92
N ALA A 213 -3.79 -31.09 -13.72
CA ALA A 213 -4.59 -30.37 -12.74
C ALA A 213 -4.82 -28.90 -13.15
N ALA A 214 -3.80 -28.22 -13.66
CA ALA A 214 -3.91 -26.83 -14.10
C ALA A 214 -4.81 -26.67 -15.34
N THR A 215 -4.67 -27.52 -16.37
CA THR A 215 -5.53 -27.48 -17.56
C THR A 215 -6.96 -27.86 -17.24
N ARG A 216 -7.19 -28.85 -16.36
CA ARG A 216 -8.53 -29.15 -15.83
C ARG A 216 -9.13 -27.90 -15.17
N TRP A 217 -8.40 -27.26 -14.25
CA TRP A 217 -8.86 -26.04 -13.58
C TRP A 217 -9.17 -24.89 -14.55
N LEU A 218 -8.40 -24.73 -15.65
CA LEU A 218 -8.72 -23.77 -16.70
C LEU A 218 -10.02 -24.15 -17.44
N THR A 219 -10.20 -25.42 -17.80
CA THR A 219 -11.41 -25.87 -18.54
C THR A 219 -12.69 -25.84 -17.71
N GLU A 220 -12.62 -26.05 -16.38
CA GLU A 220 -13.74 -25.91 -15.44
C GLU A 220 -14.31 -24.48 -15.38
N ARG A 221 -13.59 -23.48 -15.90
CA ARG A 221 -13.95 -22.04 -15.86
C ARG A 221 -14.55 -21.56 -17.19
N LEU A 222 -14.79 -22.49 -18.12
CA LEU A 222 -15.36 -22.21 -19.43
C LEU A 222 -16.88 -22.44 -19.45
N THR A 223 -17.66 -21.37 -19.49
CA THR A 223 -19.10 -21.42 -19.76
C THR A 223 -19.34 -22.07 -21.12
N ASN A 224 -20.16 -23.14 -21.13
CA ASN A 224 -20.40 -24.01 -22.28
C ASN A 224 -19.12 -24.65 -22.87
N GLY A 225 -18.01 -24.72 -22.13
CA GLY A 225 -16.76 -25.34 -22.57
C GLY A 225 -16.08 -24.62 -23.74
N GLN A 226 -16.35 -23.32 -23.93
CA GLN A 226 -15.88 -22.52 -25.07
C GLN A 226 -15.47 -21.06 -24.77
N ARG A 227 -15.84 -20.49 -23.61
CA ARG A 227 -15.53 -19.09 -23.25
C ARG A 227 -15.47 -18.88 -21.74
N VAL A 228 -14.66 -17.94 -21.26
CA VAL A 228 -14.75 -17.41 -19.89
C VAL A 228 -15.90 -16.39 -19.83
N VAL A 229 -16.63 -16.37 -18.72
CA VAL A 229 -17.61 -15.33 -18.35
C VAL A 229 -17.31 -14.92 -16.92
N ASN A 230 -17.45 -13.64 -16.58
CA ASN A 230 -17.23 -13.15 -15.21
C ASN A 230 -18.42 -13.52 -14.31
N ASP A 231 -18.21 -13.69 -13.01
CA ASP A 231 -19.29 -14.03 -12.08
C ASP A 231 -20.38 -12.94 -12.08
N GLY A 232 -21.64 -13.32 -12.38
CA GLY A 232 -22.77 -12.38 -12.49
C GLY A 232 -22.89 -11.64 -13.83
N ASP A 233 -22.12 -12.04 -14.84
CA ASP A 233 -22.16 -11.58 -16.23
C ASP A 233 -22.79 -12.64 -17.16
N THR A 234 -23.09 -12.27 -18.40
CA THR A 234 -23.45 -13.19 -19.50
C THR A 234 -22.55 -13.02 -20.73
N THR A 235 -21.87 -11.87 -20.83
CA THR A 235 -20.96 -11.52 -21.92
C THR A 235 -19.64 -12.29 -21.81
N PRO A 236 -18.94 -12.57 -22.93
CA PRO A 236 -17.67 -13.28 -22.87
C PRO A 236 -16.55 -12.37 -22.35
N ASN A 237 -15.78 -12.84 -21.37
CA ASN A 237 -14.49 -12.23 -21.07
C ASN A 237 -13.49 -12.69 -22.14
N TYR A 238 -13.42 -11.95 -23.25
CA TYR A 238 -12.62 -12.30 -24.42
C TYR A 238 -11.12 -12.42 -24.11
N LEU A 239 -10.56 -11.50 -23.32
CA LEU A 239 -9.15 -11.53 -22.91
C LEU A 239 -8.82 -12.84 -22.19
N ALA A 240 -9.54 -13.16 -21.11
CA ALA A 240 -9.32 -14.41 -20.38
C ALA A 240 -9.63 -15.65 -21.22
N THR A 241 -10.56 -15.55 -22.18
CA THR A 241 -10.84 -16.61 -23.15
C THR A 241 -9.65 -16.87 -24.09
N THR A 242 -8.97 -15.81 -24.56
CA THR A 242 -7.73 -15.97 -25.36
C THR A 242 -6.58 -16.58 -24.54
N ASP A 243 -6.40 -16.18 -23.28
CA ASP A 243 -5.36 -16.75 -22.42
C ASP A 243 -5.55 -18.26 -22.15
N VAL A 244 -6.81 -18.70 -21.95
CA VAL A 244 -7.12 -20.13 -21.81
C VAL A 244 -6.81 -20.88 -23.11
N ALA A 245 -7.07 -20.29 -24.29
CA ALA A 245 -6.70 -20.91 -25.55
C ALA A 245 -5.17 -21.09 -25.68
N TYR A 246 -4.36 -20.08 -25.36
CA TYR A 246 -2.89 -20.18 -25.41
C TYR A 246 -2.35 -21.25 -24.46
N ALA A 247 -2.81 -21.26 -23.21
CA ALA A 247 -2.34 -22.20 -22.20
C ALA A 247 -2.66 -23.66 -22.55
N LEU A 248 -3.84 -23.90 -23.13
CA LEU A 248 -4.23 -25.23 -23.58
C LEU A 248 -3.45 -25.64 -24.85
N ALA A 249 -3.31 -24.75 -25.82
CA ALA A 249 -2.49 -24.99 -27.03
C ALA A 249 -1.00 -25.23 -26.70
N ALA A 250 -0.48 -24.60 -25.66
CA ALA A 250 0.88 -24.82 -25.16
C ALA A 250 1.09 -26.22 -24.55
N THR A 251 0.04 -26.88 -24.06
CA THR A 251 0.11 -28.27 -23.57
C THR A 251 -0.16 -29.31 -24.64
N ASP A 252 -0.95 -28.97 -25.67
CA ASP A 252 -1.31 -29.81 -26.81
C ASP A 252 -1.83 -28.91 -27.94
N SER A 253 -1.13 -28.86 -29.08
CA SER A 253 -1.50 -28.00 -30.21
C SER A 253 -2.83 -28.42 -30.88
N GLU A 254 -3.25 -29.67 -30.69
CA GLU A 254 -4.50 -30.20 -31.20
C GLU A 254 -5.66 -30.04 -30.21
N HIS A 255 -5.41 -29.46 -29.02
CA HIS A 255 -6.28 -29.58 -27.84
C HIS A 255 -7.74 -29.21 -28.14
N PRO A 256 -8.70 -30.14 -27.96
CA PRO A 256 -10.05 -29.99 -28.48
C PRO A 256 -10.81 -28.83 -27.84
N THR A 257 -10.47 -28.44 -26.61
CA THR A 257 -11.06 -27.25 -25.97
C THR A 257 -10.46 -25.95 -26.48
N ALA A 258 -9.17 -25.91 -26.84
CA ALA A 258 -8.56 -24.72 -27.45
C ALA A 258 -9.18 -24.46 -28.82
N ARG A 259 -9.39 -25.52 -29.61
CA ARG A 259 -10.10 -25.45 -30.89
C ARG A 259 -11.57 -25.06 -30.77
N ARG A 260 -12.28 -25.46 -29.71
CA ARG A 260 -13.63 -24.93 -29.42
C ARG A 260 -13.62 -23.45 -29.06
N ILE A 261 -12.63 -22.98 -28.30
CA ILE A 261 -12.46 -21.55 -28.00
C ILE A 261 -12.19 -20.76 -29.29
N ALA A 262 -11.26 -21.20 -30.13
CA ALA A 262 -10.97 -20.56 -31.42
C ALA A 262 -12.19 -20.56 -32.36
N ALA A 263 -12.96 -21.65 -32.41
CA ALA A 263 -14.20 -21.73 -33.18
C ALA A 263 -15.35 -20.88 -32.59
N PHE A 264 -15.31 -20.58 -31.29
CA PHE A 264 -16.24 -19.65 -30.64
C PHE A 264 -15.88 -18.19 -30.93
N LEU A 265 -14.60 -17.83 -30.79
CA LEU A 265 -14.08 -16.47 -31.02
C LEU A 265 -14.12 -16.08 -32.50
N GLY A 266 -13.79 -17.00 -33.41
CA GLY A 266 -13.76 -16.78 -34.86
C GLY A 266 -15.12 -16.76 -35.54
N ARG A 267 -16.17 -16.42 -34.80
CA ARG A 267 -17.50 -16.09 -35.34
C ARG A 267 -17.64 -14.56 -35.38
N PRO A 268 -18.25 -13.98 -36.42
CA PRO A 268 -18.28 -12.52 -36.60
C PRO A 268 -18.76 -11.78 -35.34
N GLU A 269 -19.83 -12.26 -34.70
CA GLU A 269 -20.41 -11.62 -33.51
C GLU A 269 -19.49 -11.57 -32.27
N HIS A 270 -18.38 -12.32 -32.28
CA HIS A 270 -17.38 -12.33 -31.22
C HIS A 270 -16.04 -11.72 -31.63
N THR A 271 -15.68 -11.80 -32.91
CA THR A 271 -14.54 -11.05 -33.45
C THR A 271 -14.85 -9.55 -33.48
N ASP A 272 -16.02 -9.16 -34.00
CA ASP A 272 -16.47 -7.77 -34.05
C ASP A 272 -16.56 -7.17 -32.64
N ALA A 273 -17.22 -7.87 -31.72
CA ALA A 273 -17.44 -7.40 -30.35
C ALA A 273 -16.18 -7.36 -29.46
N TYR A 274 -15.04 -7.90 -29.93
CA TYR A 274 -13.76 -7.83 -29.21
C TYR A 274 -12.75 -6.92 -29.90
N ALA A 275 -12.57 -7.08 -31.22
CA ALA A 275 -11.55 -6.39 -31.99
C ALA A 275 -12.06 -5.21 -32.81
N TYR A 276 -13.37 -5.09 -33.08
CA TYR A 276 -13.96 -3.99 -33.87
C TYR A 276 -15.15 -3.33 -33.16
N PRO A 277 -15.05 -2.96 -31.86
CA PRO A 277 -16.20 -2.44 -31.09
C PRO A 277 -16.71 -1.08 -31.57
N ALA A 278 -15.91 -0.33 -32.35
CA ALA A 278 -16.32 0.90 -33.03
C ALA A 278 -17.06 0.66 -34.36
N GLY A 279 -17.08 -0.57 -34.86
CA GLY A 279 -17.60 -0.97 -36.17
C GLY A 279 -16.49 -1.34 -37.16
N LYS A 280 -16.85 -2.15 -38.16
CA LYS A 280 -15.96 -2.73 -39.18
C LYS A 280 -15.25 -1.73 -40.12
N ASP A 281 -15.74 -0.49 -40.20
CA ASP A 281 -15.17 0.56 -41.08
C ASP A 281 -14.26 1.53 -40.29
N GLU A 282 -14.12 1.32 -38.98
CA GLU A 282 -13.21 2.03 -38.06
C GLU A 282 -11.95 1.19 -37.77
N ALA A 283 -10.98 1.77 -37.08
CA ALA A 283 -9.79 1.02 -36.66
C ALA A 283 -10.11 -0.07 -35.62
N PRO A 284 -9.46 -1.24 -35.71
CA PRO A 284 -9.60 -2.28 -34.70
C PRO A 284 -8.92 -1.88 -33.39
N ASP A 285 -9.34 -2.52 -32.30
CA ASP A 285 -8.47 -2.69 -31.14
C ASP A 285 -7.32 -3.63 -31.54
N ALA A 286 -6.14 -3.05 -31.78
CA ALA A 286 -4.97 -3.80 -32.24
C ALA A 286 -4.49 -4.85 -31.21
N THR A 287 -4.76 -4.67 -29.92
CA THR A 287 -4.42 -5.66 -28.89
C THR A 287 -5.35 -6.87 -29.00
N ALA A 288 -6.65 -6.64 -29.16
CA ALA A 288 -7.64 -7.70 -29.36
C ALA A 288 -7.43 -8.42 -30.70
N ALA A 289 -7.22 -7.69 -31.79
CA ALA A 289 -6.94 -8.25 -33.12
C ALA A 289 -5.68 -9.13 -33.12
N ALA A 290 -4.58 -8.66 -32.52
CA ALA A 290 -3.37 -9.45 -32.34
C ALA A 290 -3.63 -10.72 -31.50
N ARG A 291 -4.41 -10.62 -30.41
CA ARG A 291 -4.73 -11.78 -29.58
C ARG A 291 -5.59 -12.82 -30.30
N LEU A 292 -6.57 -12.39 -31.11
CA LEU A 292 -7.34 -13.28 -31.96
C LEU A 292 -6.47 -13.96 -33.04
N ALA A 293 -5.56 -13.22 -33.67
CA ALA A 293 -4.61 -13.77 -34.66
C ALA A 293 -3.69 -14.83 -34.04
N LEU A 294 -3.22 -14.62 -32.80
CA LEU A 294 -2.44 -15.60 -32.06
C LEU A 294 -3.25 -16.84 -31.67
N VAL A 295 -4.55 -16.69 -31.34
CA VAL A 295 -5.42 -17.86 -31.12
C VAL A 295 -5.65 -18.63 -32.42
N ALA A 296 -5.70 -17.94 -33.56
CA ALA A 296 -5.84 -18.59 -34.86
C ALA A 296 -4.62 -19.47 -35.17
N GLU A 297 -3.41 -18.89 -35.16
CA GLU A 297 -2.14 -19.60 -35.38
C GLU A 297 -1.94 -20.77 -34.39
N ALA A 298 -2.22 -20.54 -33.10
CA ALA A 298 -2.06 -21.54 -32.05
C ALA A 298 -3.05 -22.73 -32.13
N THR A 299 -4.09 -22.65 -32.98
CA THR A 299 -5.11 -23.70 -33.11
C THR A 299 -5.29 -24.24 -34.54
N GLY A 300 -4.53 -23.71 -35.50
CA GLY A 300 -4.59 -24.09 -36.92
C GLY A 300 -5.72 -23.43 -37.71
N LYS A 301 -6.11 -22.21 -37.33
CA LYS A 301 -6.99 -21.33 -38.12
C LYS A 301 -6.15 -20.27 -38.83
N ASP A 302 -6.70 -19.74 -39.92
CA ASP A 302 -6.07 -18.67 -40.68
C ASP A 302 -6.35 -17.30 -40.02
N PRO A 303 -5.34 -16.57 -39.51
CA PRO A 303 -5.52 -15.23 -38.96
C PRO A 303 -5.91 -14.20 -40.03
N ARG A 304 -5.76 -14.50 -41.32
CA ARG A 304 -6.22 -13.65 -42.44
C ARG A 304 -7.69 -13.85 -42.80
N ASN A 305 -8.36 -14.80 -42.14
CA ASN A 305 -9.77 -15.12 -42.35
C ASN A 305 -10.39 -15.61 -41.04
N PHE A 306 -10.39 -14.75 -40.03
CA PHE A 306 -10.87 -15.06 -38.69
C PHE A 306 -12.03 -14.11 -38.34
N GLY A 307 -13.21 -14.67 -38.05
CA GLY A 307 -14.44 -13.88 -37.87
C GLY A 307 -14.93 -13.14 -39.12
N GLY A 308 -14.26 -13.29 -40.27
CA GLY A 308 -14.52 -12.54 -41.50
C GLY A 308 -13.50 -11.44 -41.81
N HIS A 309 -12.47 -11.26 -40.97
CA HIS A 309 -11.44 -10.21 -41.11
C HIS A 309 -10.05 -10.77 -41.41
N ASP A 310 -9.19 -9.95 -42.04
CA ASP A 310 -7.74 -10.20 -42.13
C ASP A 310 -7.03 -9.46 -40.99
N LEU A 311 -6.97 -10.10 -39.82
CA LEU A 311 -6.42 -9.51 -38.60
C LEU A 311 -4.96 -9.05 -38.77
N LEU A 312 -4.20 -9.68 -39.68
CA LEU A 312 -2.82 -9.30 -39.97
C LEU A 312 -2.75 -8.11 -40.94
N GLY A 313 -3.64 -8.08 -41.93
CA GLY A 313 -3.83 -6.94 -42.83
C GLY A 313 -4.26 -5.68 -42.08
N ASP A 314 -5.22 -5.81 -41.17
CA ASP A 314 -5.77 -4.69 -40.39
C ASP A 314 -4.75 -4.11 -39.40
N LEU A 315 -3.92 -4.97 -38.79
CA LEU A 315 -2.76 -4.54 -38.00
C LEU A 315 -1.76 -3.74 -38.84
N LEU A 316 -1.43 -4.21 -40.05
CA LEU A 316 -0.54 -3.47 -40.97
C LEU A 316 -1.15 -2.15 -41.45
N ALA A 317 -2.47 -2.09 -41.65
CA ALA A 317 -3.18 -0.88 -42.08
C ALA A 317 -3.25 0.20 -40.99
N ASN A 318 -3.22 -0.21 -39.71
CA ASN A 318 -3.39 0.68 -38.56
C ASN A 318 -2.08 0.96 -37.79
N VAL A 319 -0.96 1.05 -38.51
CA VAL A 319 0.33 1.52 -37.98
C VAL A 319 0.35 3.05 -37.94
N CYS A 320 0.69 3.61 -36.79
CA CYS A 320 0.72 5.05 -36.55
C CYS A 320 1.83 5.74 -37.37
N THR A 321 1.44 6.60 -38.30
CA THR A 321 2.36 7.41 -39.14
C THR A 321 2.81 8.71 -38.46
N SER A 322 2.05 9.19 -37.47
CA SER A 322 2.38 10.30 -36.57
C SER A 322 1.96 9.96 -35.13
N GLY A 323 2.45 10.73 -34.15
CA GLY A 323 2.09 10.62 -32.73
C GLY A 323 1.16 11.74 -32.25
N SER A 324 0.85 11.75 -30.95
CA SER A 324 0.00 12.76 -30.29
C SER A 324 0.54 14.17 -30.42
N ASP A 325 1.86 14.31 -30.47
CA ASP A 325 2.57 15.58 -30.39
C ASP A 325 2.90 16.16 -31.79
N ALA A 326 2.42 15.50 -32.84
CA ALA A 326 2.62 15.93 -34.23
C ALA A 326 1.64 17.05 -34.64
N PRO A 327 1.98 17.93 -35.60
CA PRO A 327 1.08 18.98 -36.09
C PRO A 327 -0.25 18.49 -36.67
N GLN A 328 -0.34 17.20 -37.03
CA GLN A 328 -1.58 16.47 -37.26
C GLN A 328 -1.48 15.10 -36.55
N PRO A 329 -2.07 14.94 -35.36
CA PRO A 329 -2.05 13.69 -34.63
C PRO A 329 -3.14 12.73 -35.14
N VAL A 330 -2.83 11.44 -35.18
CA VAL A 330 -3.83 10.40 -35.49
C VAL A 330 -4.53 9.97 -34.18
N PRO A 331 -5.87 10.03 -34.08
CA PRO A 331 -6.58 9.63 -32.85
C PRO A 331 -6.31 8.17 -32.49
N GLY A 332 -5.79 7.92 -31.29
CA GLY A 332 -5.37 6.60 -30.83
C GLY A 332 -3.90 6.24 -31.14
N CYS A 333 -3.08 7.20 -31.56
CA CYS A 333 -1.63 7.04 -31.74
C CYS A 333 -0.84 7.90 -30.75
N ALA A 334 0.06 7.29 -29.97
CA ALA A 334 0.97 8.03 -29.09
C ALA A 334 2.24 8.47 -29.84
N THR A 335 2.92 7.55 -30.53
CA THR A 335 4.15 7.80 -31.28
C THR A 335 4.12 7.10 -32.65
N LYS A 336 4.92 7.60 -33.61
CA LYS A 336 5.11 6.93 -34.90
C LYS A 336 5.66 5.51 -34.71
N GLY A 337 5.07 4.53 -35.41
CA GLY A 337 5.42 3.11 -35.31
C GLY A 337 4.62 2.35 -34.23
N ASP A 338 3.88 3.02 -33.36
CA ASP A 338 2.88 2.34 -32.52
C ASP A 338 1.77 1.72 -33.41
N PHE A 339 1.13 0.65 -32.97
CA PHE A 339 -0.14 0.19 -33.54
C PHE A 339 -1.28 0.97 -32.88
N ARG A 340 -2.23 1.45 -33.68
CA ARG A 340 -3.34 2.30 -33.23
C ARG A 340 -4.13 1.63 -32.09
N THR A 341 -4.59 2.44 -31.15
CA THR A 341 -5.33 2.09 -29.92
C THR A 341 -4.66 1.13 -28.93
N THR A 342 -3.45 0.62 -29.17
CA THR A 342 -2.78 -0.31 -28.23
C THR A 342 -2.58 0.29 -26.83
N GLY A 343 -2.06 1.52 -26.74
CA GLY A 343 -1.79 2.28 -25.51
C GLY A 343 -0.71 1.70 -24.59
N GLN A 344 -0.46 0.39 -24.66
CA GLN A 344 0.40 -0.40 -23.79
C GLN A 344 1.46 -1.16 -24.58
N THR A 345 2.64 -1.32 -23.97
CA THR A 345 3.76 -2.10 -24.50
C THR A 345 3.38 -3.57 -24.73
N GLU A 346 2.49 -4.15 -23.91
CA GLU A 346 1.96 -5.51 -24.16
C GLU A 346 1.27 -5.58 -25.53
N GLY A 347 0.30 -4.71 -25.81
CA GLY A 347 -0.46 -4.69 -27.06
C GLY A 347 0.42 -4.46 -28.28
N GLN A 348 1.33 -3.49 -28.22
CA GLN A 348 2.35 -3.24 -29.24
C GLN A 348 3.20 -4.50 -29.52
N THR A 349 3.57 -5.24 -28.47
CA THR A 349 4.40 -6.45 -28.59
C THR A 349 3.61 -7.63 -29.15
N LEU A 350 2.37 -7.83 -28.70
CA LEU A 350 1.48 -8.87 -29.21
C LEU A 350 1.20 -8.69 -30.70
N ALA A 351 1.00 -7.45 -31.18
CA ALA A 351 0.85 -7.15 -32.61
C ALA A 351 2.10 -7.54 -33.42
N VAL A 352 3.31 -7.24 -32.91
CA VAL A 352 4.56 -7.69 -33.55
C VAL A 352 4.68 -9.22 -33.56
N ILE A 353 4.31 -9.92 -32.48
CA ILE A 353 4.33 -11.39 -32.43
C ILE A 353 3.30 -12.01 -33.38
N ALA A 354 2.08 -11.47 -33.45
CA ALA A 354 1.02 -11.94 -34.35
C ALA A 354 1.46 -11.90 -35.82
N LEU A 355 2.06 -10.80 -36.25
CA LEU A 355 2.62 -10.66 -37.59
C LEU A 355 3.77 -11.67 -37.83
N LEU A 356 4.72 -11.78 -36.89
CA LEU A 356 5.84 -12.71 -37.00
C LEU A 356 5.40 -14.18 -37.10
N ASN A 357 4.36 -14.57 -36.37
CA ASN A 357 3.83 -15.94 -36.36
C ASN A 357 3.07 -16.24 -37.66
N GLY A 358 2.21 -15.33 -38.11
CA GLY A 358 1.53 -15.40 -39.41
C GLY A 358 2.42 -15.24 -40.65
N GLY A 359 3.74 -15.30 -40.50
CA GLY A 359 4.71 -15.22 -41.60
C GLY A 359 4.85 -13.83 -42.23
N VAL A 360 4.33 -12.78 -41.59
CA VAL A 360 4.37 -11.41 -42.07
C VAL A 360 5.56 -10.67 -41.44
N THR A 361 6.34 -9.96 -42.26
CA THR A 361 7.39 -9.07 -41.77
C THR A 361 6.74 -7.87 -41.06
N PRO A 362 6.98 -7.64 -39.76
CA PRO A 362 6.40 -6.49 -39.06
C PRO A 362 6.97 -5.16 -39.61
N PRO A 363 6.25 -4.04 -39.44
CA PRO A 363 6.76 -2.72 -39.80
C PRO A 363 8.06 -2.44 -39.04
N ALA A 364 9.13 -2.10 -39.77
CA ALA A 364 10.43 -1.86 -39.16
C ALA A 364 10.41 -0.73 -38.10
N GLU A 365 9.52 0.25 -38.28
CA GLU A 365 9.30 1.33 -37.32
C GLU A 365 8.68 0.82 -36.01
N SER A 366 7.74 -0.13 -36.07
CA SER A 366 7.11 -0.75 -34.88
C SER A 366 8.08 -1.61 -34.07
N VAL A 367 8.98 -2.34 -34.73
CA VAL A 367 10.05 -3.10 -34.05
C VAL A 367 11.12 -2.17 -33.47
N THR A 368 11.46 -1.10 -34.20
CA THR A 368 12.37 -0.06 -33.70
C THR A 368 11.79 0.66 -32.48
N ARG A 369 10.50 0.99 -32.51
CA ARG A 369 9.75 1.60 -31.41
C ARG A 369 9.73 0.71 -30.16
N LEU A 370 9.51 -0.60 -30.30
CA LEU A 370 9.68 -1.54 -29.18
C LEU A 370 11.10 -1.49 -28.61
N ALA A 371 12.14 -1.49 -29.47
CA ALA A 371 13.53 -1.42 -29.01
C ALA A 371 13.90 -0.08 -28.33
N GLN A 372 13.20 1.01 -28.67
CA GLN A 372 13.39 2.34 -28.05
C GLN A 372 12.80 2.45 -26.64
N LEU A 373 11.85 1.59 -26.26
CA LEU A 373 11.24 1.57 -24.92
C LEU A 373 12.14 0.97 -23.83
N GLN A 374 13.38 0.59 -24.14
CA GLN A 374 14.27 -0.06 -23.17
C GLN A 374 14.77 0.94 -22.11
N CYS A 375 14.46 0.67 -20.83
CA CYS A 375 14.92 1.45 -19.69
C CYS A 375 16.44 1.34 -19.48
N ASP A 376 17.00 2.28 -18.70
CA ASP A 376 18.44 2.35 -18.39
C ASP A 376 18.99 1.05 -17.73
N ASP A 377 18.13 0.29 -17.02
CA ASP A 377 18.44 -1.00 -16.40
C ASP A 377 18.43 -2.20 -17.37
N GLY A 378 17.92 -2.01 -18.59
CA GLY A 378 17.74 -3.03 -19.62
C GLY A 378 16.33 -3.64 -19.70
N GLY A 379 15.44 -3.36 -18.75
CA GLY A 379 14.04 -3.78 -18.78
C GLY A 379 13.15 -2.91 -19.67
N PHE A 380 11.84 -3.17 -19.64
CA PHE A 380 10.83 -2.45 -20.41
C PHE A 380 9.61 -2.05 -19.54
N PRO A 381 9.02 -0.86 -19.79
CA PRO A 381 7.82 -0.36 -19.10
C PRO A 381 6.55 -0.92 -19.74
N SER A 382 5.48 -1.08 -18.96
CA SER A 382 4.19 -1.55 -19.47
C SER A 382 3.44 -0.53 -20.34
N PHE A 383 3.75 0.76 -20.22
CA PHE A 383 3.17 1.85 -21.02
C PHE A 383 4.07 2.28 -22.20
N LEU A 384 3.45 2.72 -23.30
CA LEU A 384 4.14 3.27 -24.48
C LEU A 384 4.66 4.68 -24.20
N LEU A 385 5.85 4.79 -23.60
CA LEU A 385 6.41 6.07 -23.15
C LEU A 385 6.55 7.11 -24.27
N LEU A 386 6.21 8.35 -23.92
CA LEU A 386 6.55 9.58 -24.65
C LEU A 386 7.90 10.14 -24.15
N ASP A 387 8.50 11.03 -24.93
CA ASP A 387 9.81 11.63 -24.60
C ASP A 387 9.79 12.36 -23.25
N GLY A 388 10.81 12.08 -22.42
CA GLY A 388 10.97 12.69 -21.09
C GLY A 388 10.19 12.03 -19.95
N GLN A 389 9.33 11.03 -20.23
CA GLN A 389 8.65 10.25 -19.18
C GLN A 389 9.62 9.35 -18.40
N VAL A 390 9.19 8.89 -17.22
CA VAL A 390 9.98 8.02 -16.35
C VAL A 390 9.85 6.56 -16.81
N CYS A 391 10.97 5.88 -17.01
CA CYS A 391 11.02 4.46 -17.38
C CYS A 391 11.20 3.60 -16.13
N GLU A 392 10.12 2.99 -15.66
CA GLU A 392 10.14 1.91 -14.67
C GLU A 392 9.98 0.57 -15.41
N SER A 393 10.78 -0.44 -15.07
CA SER A 393 10.76 -1.73 -15.75
C SER A 393 9.87 -2.75 -15.02
N GLU A 394 9.10 -3.52 -15.81
CA GLU A 394 8.27 -4.62 -15.32
C GLU A 394 8.76 -5.95 -15.88
N ALA A 395 8.90 -6.96 -15.02
CA ALA A 395 9.41 -8.28 -15.39
C ALA A 395 8.59 -9.01 -16.48
N PRO A 396 7.23 -9.08 -16.44
CA PRO A 396 6.46 -9.76 -17.49
C PRO A 396 6.58 -9.05 -18.85
N THR A 397 6.47 -7.71 -18.88
CA THR A 397 6.60 -6.90 -20.10
C THR A 397 8.02 -7.00 -20.67
N THR A 398 9.05 -6.93 -19.82
CA THR A 398 10.44 -7.15 -20.23
C THR A 398 10.64 -8.51 -20.89
N ALA A 399 9.99 -9.56 -20.38
CA ALA A 399 10.05 -10.90 -20.93
C ALA A 399 9.38 -10.97 -22.31
N LEU A 400 8.15 -10.45 -22.45
CA LEU A 400 7.41 -10.45 -23.71
C LEU A 400 8.14 -9.67 -24.82
N VAL A 401 8.66 -8.48 -24.52
CA VAL A 401 9.42 -7.65 -25.48
C VAL A 401 10.72 -8.35 -25.89
N ALA A 402 11.46 -8.94 -24.94
CA ALA A 402 12.69 -9.67 -25.24
C ALA A 402 12.44 -10.89 -26.15
N LEU A 403 11.32 -11.60 -25.96
CA LEU A 403 10.90 -12.73 -26.79
C LEU A 403 10.54 -12.27 -28.22
N ALA A 404 9.77 -11.19 -28.36
CA ALA A 404 9.41 -10.61 -29.65
C ALA A 404 10.62 -10.08 -30.44
N LEU A 405 11.51 -9.32 -29.79
CA LEU A 405 12.73 -8.78 -30.42
C LEU A 405 13.73 -9.88 -30.79
N GLN A 406 13.80 -10.97 -30.02
CA GLN A 406 14.57 -12.16 -30.40
C GLN A 406 13.99 -12.85 -31.66
N ARG A 407 12.66 -12.87 -31.81
CA ARG A 407 11.95 -13.49 -32.94
C ARG A 407 11.97 -12.63 -34.21
N ALA A 408 12.05 -11.32 -34.06
CA ALA A 408 12.25 -10.36 -35.15
C ALA A 408 13.70 -10.35 -35.67
N GLY A 409 14.68 -10.57 -34.77
CA GLY A 409 16.10 -10.50 -35.09
C GLY A 409 16.65 -9.06 -35.08
N GLY A 410 17.92 -8.87 -35.43
CA GLY A 410 18.60 -7.56 -35.49
C GLY A 410 18.91 -6.90 -34.12
N HIS A 411 18.07 -7.09 -33.11
CA HIS A 411 18.12 -6.37 -31.83
C HIS A 411 18.92 -7.07 -30.71
N THR A 412 19.94 -7.87 -31.06
CA THR A 412 20.74 -8.68 -30.11
C THR A 412 21.26 -7.92 -28.88
N PRO A 413 21.76 -6.67 -28.95
CA PRO A 413 22.20 -5.92 -27.76
C PRO A 413 21.05 -5.60 -26.80
N VAL A 414 19.86 -5.29 -27.34
CA VAL A 414 18.65 -4.95 -26.59
C VAL A 414 18.11 -6.20 -25.88
N VAL A 415 18.00 -7.32 -26.60
CA VAL A 415 17.62 -8.63 -26.03
C VAL A 415 18.63 -9.07 -24.96
N THR A 416 19.93 -8.84 -25.16
CA THR A 416 20.97 -9.20 -24.18
C THR A 416 20.83 -8.38 -22.89
N LYS A 417 20.55 -7.08 -22.99
CA LYS A 417 20.25 -6.22 -21.83
C LYS A 417 19.01 -6.69 -21.07
N ALA A 418 17.90 -6.96 -21.76
CA ALA A 418 16.67 -7.44 -21.14
C ALA A 418 16.84 -8.81 -20.46
N ARG A 419 17.58 -9.72 -21.09
CA ARG A 419 17.94 -11.01 -20.49
C ARG A 419 18.82 -10.85 -19.24
N SER A 420 19.67 -9.83 -19.20
CA SER A 420 20.48 -9.48 -18.03
C SER A 420 19.64 -8.87 -16.90
N SER A 421 18.73 -7.94 -17.19
CA SER A 421 17.84 -7.32 -16.19
C SER A 421 16.89 -8.35 -15.57
N LEU A 422 16.30 -9.22 -16.37
CA LEU A 422 15.49 -10.35 -15.90
C LEU A 422 16.28 -11.24 -14.92
N LYS A 423 17.51 -11.65 -15.26
CA LYS A 423 18.32 -12.47 -14.34
C LYS A 423 18.73 -11.74 -13.06
N LYS A 424 18.95 -10.42 -13.12
CA LYS A 424 19.23 -9.57 -11.95
C LYS A 424 18.02 -9.36 -11.06
N ALA A 425 16.81 -9.40 -11.61
CA ALA A 425 15.55 -9.31 -10.87
C ALA A 425 15.09 -10.65 -10.24
N GLN A 426 15.74 -11.78 -10.54
CA GLN A 426 15.32 -13.08 -10.00
C GLN A 426 15.60 -13.19 -8.50
N PHE A 427 14.57 -13.55 -7.73
CA PHE A 427 14.71 -13.84 -6.31
C PHE A 427 15.46 -15.16 -6.07
N LYS A 428 16.14 -15.28 -4.92
CA LYS A 428 16.82 -16.53 -4.49
C LYS A 428 15.87 -17.74 -4.40
N THR A 429 14.56 -17.50 -4.31
CA THR A 429 13.50 -18.51 -4.30
C THR A 429 13.23 -19.11 -5.69
N GLY A 430 13.65 -18.44 -6.76
CA GLY A 430 13.36 -18.74 -8.16
C GLY A 430 12.37 -17.78 -8.84
N ALA A 431 11.68 -16.94 -8.07
CA ALA A 431 10.57 -16.10 -8.53
C ALA A 431 10.97 -14.71 -9.07
N TRP A 432 10.00 -14.00 -9.64
CA TRP A 432 10.01 -12.55 -9.86
C TRP A 432 8.79 -11.89 -9.18
N PRO A 433 8.90 -10.63 -8.75
CA PRO A 433 7.76 -9.86 -8.27
C PRO A 433 6.84 -9.42 -9.43
N ALA A 434 5.63 -8.99 -9.09
CA ALA A 434 4.68 -8.44 -10.07
C ALA A 434 5.16 -7.09 -10.66
N ALA A 435 5.56 -6.16 -9.79
CA ALA A 435 6.09 -4.83 -10.12
C ALA A 435 7.47 -4.61 -9.46
N SER A 436 8.22 -3.57 -9.87
CA SER A 436 9.62 -3.36 -9.43
C SER A 436 9.78 -3.20 -7.91
N TYR A 437 8.74 -2.69 -7.25
CA TYR A 437 8.66 -2.42 -5.82
C TYR A 437 8.02 -3.54 -4.98
N SER A 438 7.38 -4.55 -5.60
CA SER A 438 6.74 -5.65 -4.88
C SER A 438 7.77 -6.60 -4.26
N VAL A 439 7.49 -7.09 -3.05
CA VAL A 439 8.35 -8.04 -2.33
C VAL A 439 7.91 -9.51 -2.41
N PRO A 440 6.63 -9.89 -2.61
CA PRO A 440 6.25 -11.28 -2.87
C PRO A 440 6.64 -11.73 -4.28
N GLY A 441 6.96 -13.00 -4.46
CA GLY A 441 7.03 -13.61 -5.79
C GLY A 441 5.65 -13.76 -6.42
N SER A 442 5.51 -13.42 -7.70
CA SER A 442 4.28 -13.52 -8.50
C SER A 442 4.33 -14.69 -9.48
N ALA A 443 3.24 -15.48 -9.57
CA ALA A 443 3.13 -16.59 -10.52
C ALA A 443 2.95 -16.13 -11.97
N TYR A 444 2.25 -15.01 -12.20
CA TYR A 444 2.11 -14.40 -13.52
C TYR A 444 3.47 -13.94 -14.06
N ALA A 445 4.20 -13.11 -13.29
CA ALA A 445 5.52 -12.63 -13.69
C ALA A 445 6.51 -13.80 -13.85
N THR A 446 6.56 -14.71 -12.89
CA THR A 446 7.46 -15.88 -12.95
C THR A 446 7.15 -16.79 -14.15
N GLY A 447 5.87 -16.93 -14.57
CA GLY A 447 5.48 -17.66 -15.78
C GLY A 447 6.02 -17.02 -17.07
N TRP A 448 5.81 -15.71 -17.26
CA TRP A 448 6.31 -14.97 -18.43
C TRP A 448 7.84 -14.95 -18.53
N VAL A 449 8.53 -14.79 -17.40
CA VAL A 449 9.99 -14.81 -17.38
C VAL A 449 10.54 -16.23 -17.57
N ALA A 450 9.86 -17.27 -17.05
CA ALA A 450 10.27 -18.66 -17.23
C ALA A 450 10.25 -19.12 -18.70
N GLN A 451 9.18 -18.81 -19.45
CA GLN A 451 9.12 -19.13 -20.88
C GLN A 451 10.21 -18.39 -21.66
N THR A 452 10.39 -17.09 -21.39
CA THR A 452 11.35 -16.25 -22.10
C THR A 452 12.80 -16.66 -21.82
N LEU A 453 13.20 -16.84 -20.56
CA LEU A 453 14.55 -17.30 -20.25
C LEU A 453 14.82 -18.73 -20.75
N ARG A 454 13.78 -19.56 -20.91
CA ARG A 454 13.92 -20.87 -21.57
C ARG A 454 14.20 -20.74 -23.06
N ALA A 455 13.44 -19.92 -23.77
CA ALA A 455 13.62 -19.63 -25.20
C ALA A 455 14.97 -18.96 -25.48
N LEU A 456 15.40 -18.02 -24.63
CA LEU A 456 16.69 -17.33 -24.71
C LEU A 456 17.90 -18.15 -24.20
N GLY A 457 17.70 -19.41 -23.84
CA GLY A 457 18.76 -20.37 -23.50
C GLY A 457 19.21 -20.44 -22.03
N ASP A 458 18.76 -19.53 -21.17
CA ASP A 458 19.04 -19.45 -19.73
C ASP A 458 18.26 -20.51 -18.91
N ARG A 459 18.37 -21.78 -19.34
CA ARG A 459 17.59 -22.92 -18.82
C ARG A 459 17.74 -23.12 -17.30
N GLY A 460 18.85 -22.73 -16.69
CA GLY A 460 19.02 -22.78 -15.23
C GLY A 460 18.04 -21.87 -14.50
N HIS A 461 17.95 -20.60 -14.91
CA HIS A 461 17.02 -19.61 -14.33
C HIS A 461 15.57 -20.00 -14.57
N ALA A 462 15.24 -20.48 -15.78
CA ALA A 462 13.90 -20.98 -16.13
C ALA A 462 13.51 -22.26 -15.37
N ASN A 463 14.47 -23.12 -15.01
CA ASN A 463 14.21 -24.29 -14.16
C ASN A 463 14.01 -23.89 -12.69
N ALA A 464 14.74 -22.88 -12.19
CA ALA A 464 14.48 -22.31 -10.85
C ALA A 464 13.09 -21.65 -10.76
N ALA A 465 12.65 -21.01 -11.84
CA ALA A 465 11.32 -20.44 -11.98
C ALA A 465 10.20 -21.51 -11.90
N VAL A 466 10.30 -22.57 -12.70
CA VAL A 466 9.34 -23.69 -12.68
C VAL A 466 9.39 -24.46 -11.35
N SER A 467 10.57 -24.56 -10.73
CA SER A 467 10.73 -25.09 -9.36
C SER A 467 9.93 -24.28 -8.35
N TRP A 468 10.01 -22.95 -8.36
CA TRP A 468 9.18 -22.11 -7.48
C TRP A 468 7.70 -22.26 -7.80
N LEU A 469 7.29 -22.18 -9.08
CA LEU A 469 5.89 -22.36 -9.48
C LEU A 469 5.31 -23.69 -8.98
N SER A 470 6.04 -24.81 -9.07
CA SER A 470 5.57 -26.11 -8.56
C SER A 470 5.27 -26.15 -7.05
N ARG A 471 5.74 -25.17 -6.27
CA ARG A 471 5.42 -25.01 -4.84
C ARG A 471 4.27 -24.02 -4.57
N GLN A 472 3.85 -23.25 -5.57
CA GLN A 472 2.74 -22.29 -5.50
C GLN A 472 1.46 -22.82 -6.16
N GLN A 473 1.51 -23.99 -6.80
CA GLN A 473 0.33 -24.63 -7.37
C GLN A 473 -0.63 -25.07 -6.24
N LEU A 474 -1.85 -24.56 -6.27
CA LEU A 474 -2.84 -24.81 -5.23
C LEU A 474 -3.48 -26.21 -5.39
N PRO A 475 -4.12 -26.78 -4.35
CA PRO A 475 -4.72 -28.12 -4.41
C PRO A 475 -5.78 -28.30 -5.51
N GLY A 476 -6.39 -27.21 -6.00
CA GLY A 476 -7.31 -27.21 -7.14
C GLY A 476 -6.62 -27.21 -8.52
N GLY A 477 -5.29 -27.18 -8.60
CA GLY A 477 -4.51 -27.15 -9.85
C GLY A 477 -4.17 -25.75 -10.38
N GLY A 478 -4.95 -24.73 -10.03
CA GLY A 478 -4.68 -23.34 -10.41
C GLY A 478 -3.59 -22.64 -9.58
N PHE A 479 -3.23 -21.43 -10.00
CA PHE A 479 -2.19 -20.57 -9.42
C PHE A 479 -2.77 -19.23 -9.00
N ALA A 480 -2.43 -18.75 -7.80
CA ALA A 480 -2.77 -17.41 -7.34
C ALA A 480 -1.79 -16.35 -7.89
N PHE A 481 -2.07 -15.05 -7.69
CA PHE A 481 -1.21 -14.00 -8.24
C PHE A 481 0.17 -13.93 -7.57
N GLU A 482 0.20 -13.99 -6.23
CA GLU A 482 1.41 -13.89 -5.40
C GLU A 482 1.51 -15.03 -4.38
N GLU A 483 2.72 -15.37 -3.95
CA GLU A 483 2.94 -16.42 -2.96
C GLU A 483 2.23 -16.15 -1.62
N GLY A 484 1.64 -17.20 -1.05
CA GLY A 484 0.82 -17.11 0.17
C GLY A 484 -0.62 -16.63 -0.05
N THR A 485 -0.99 -16.13 -1.24
CA THR A 485 -2.40 -15.85 -1.56
C THR A 485 -3.15 -17.16 -1.90
N PRO A 486 -4.35 -17.41 -1.36
CA PRO A 486 -4.99 -18.73 -1.40
C PRO A 486 -5.83 -18.99 -2.66
N ASP A 487 -5.94 -18.00 -3.56
CA ASP A 487 -7.02 -17.93 -4.54
C ASP A 487 -6.49 -17.99 -5.99
N PRO A 488 -6.80 -19.05 -6.75
CA PRO A 488 -6.29 -19.20 -8.11
C PRO A 488 -6.98 -18.24 -9.09
N LEU A 489 -6.19 -17.69 -10.01
CA LEU A 489 -6.60 -16.72 -11.03
C LEU A 489 -6.21 -17.21 -12.43
N LEU A 490 -7.01 -16.85 -13.43
CA LEU A 490 -6.85 -17.33 -14.81
C LEU A 490 -5.50 -16.93 -15.40
N TYR A 491 -5.19 -15.63 -15.45
CA TYR A 491 -3.96 -15.11 -16.06
C TYR A 491 -2.66 -15.61 -15.40
N ALA A 492 -2.66 -15.80 -14.08
CA ALA A 492 -1.54 -16.41 -13.36
C ALA A 492 -1.40 -17.91 -13.68
N THR A 493 -2.52 -18.63 -13.79
CA THR A 493 -2.53 -20.06 -14.15
C THR A 493 -2.12 -20.29 -15.59
N THR A 494 -2.56 -19.47 -16.54
CA THR A 494 -2.21 -19.62 -17.96
C THR A 494 -0.72 -19.38 -18.21
N ALA A 495 -0.15 -18.32 -17.63
CA ALA A 495 1.29 -18.07 -17.68
C ALA A 495 2.12 -19.20 -17.05
N ALA A 496 1.66 -19.76 -15.92
CA ALA A 496 2.30 -20.91 -15.27
C ALA A 496 2.20 -22.20 -16.10
N VAL A 497 1.07 -22.44 -16.77
CA VAL A 497 0.87 -23.61 -17.66
C VAL A 497 1.81 -23.56 -18.86
N ILE A 498 1.94 -22.42 -19.55
CA ILE A 498 2.85 -22.26 -20.70
C ILE A 498 4.31 -22.55 -20.26
N ALA A 499 4.73 -21.96 -19.13
CA ALA A 499 6.06 -22.18 -18.55
C ALA A 499 6.30 -23.65 -18.13
N GLY A 500 5.28 -24.31 -17.55
CA GLY A 500 5.33 -25.72 -17.15
C GLY A 500 5.41 -26.68 -18.32
N ALA A 501 4.69 -26.38 -19.41
CA ALA A 501 4.76 -27.08 -20.69
C ALA A 501 6.10 -26.87 -21.42
N LYS A 502 6.92 -25.92 -20.96
CA LYS A 502 8.23 -25.52 -21.53
C LYS A 502 8.12 -24.87 -22.91
N SER A 503 6.93 -24.37 -23.25
CA SER A 503 6.63 -23.60 -24.46
C SER A 503 6.73 -22.09 -24.17
N ASP A 504 6.47 -21.26 -25.18
CA ASP A 504 6.43 -19.81 -25.12
C ASP A 504 5.43 -19.27 -26.18
N LEU A 505 4.91 -18.05 -25.98
CA LEU A 505 3.86 -17.48 -26.85
C LEU A 505 4.29 -17.35 -28.34
N VAL A 506 5.58 -17.18 -28.62
CA VAL A 506 6.10 -17.09 -29.99
C VAL A 506 6.10 -18.45 -30.69
N THR A 507 6.29 -19.56 -29.97
CA THR A 507 6.35 -20.91 -30.55
C THR A 507 4.99 -21.61 -30.69
N LEU A 508 3.88 -20.99 -30.24
CA LEU A 508 2.51 -21.51 -30.41
C LEU A 508 2.02 -21.40 -31.87
N THR A 509 2.45 -22.33 -32.72
CA THR A 509 1.97 -22.51 -34.11
C THR A 509 1.88 -24.01 -34.42
N THR A 510 0.96 -24.43 -35.30
CA THR A 510 0.76 -25.86 -35.63
C THR A 510 1.80 -26.45 -36.59
N LYS A 511 3.05 -25.95 -36.60
CA LYS A 511 4.16 -26.43 -37.46
C LYS A 511 5.16 -27.23 -36.65
N GLU A 512 5.01 -28.56 -36.72
CA GLU A 512 5.69 -29.54 -35.88
C GLU A 512 7.21 -29.69 -36.15
N PRO A 513 8.06 -29.75 -35.11
CA PRO A 513 9.37 -30.39 -35.16
C PRO A 513 9.26 -31.90 -34.86
N VAL A 514 9.80 -32.75 -35.76
CA VAL A 514 9.56 -34.21 -35.79
C VAL A 514 10.00 -34.95 -34.50
N PRO A 515 9.15 -35.82 -33.90
CA PRO A 515 9.43 -36.55 -32.65
C PRO A 515 9.78 -38.06 -32.83
N PRO A 516 10.26 -38.74 -31.76
CA PRO A 516 10.29 -40.21 -31.64
C PRO A 516 9.20 -40.80 -30.70
N THR A 517 8.79 -42.05 -30.96
CA THR A 517 7.74 -42.85 -30.29
C THR A 517 8.09 -43.33 -28.84
N THR A 518 7.22 -43.88 -27.97
CA THR A 518 6.01 -44.77 -28.13
C THR A 518 5.15 -44.82 -26.82
N PRO A 519 3.87 -45.32 -26.80
CA PRO A 519 2.90 -45.13 -25.67
C PRO A 519 2.35 -46.41 -24.94
N PRO A 520 1.54 -46.25 -23.87
CA PRO A 520 0.37 -47.13 -23.60
C PRO A 520 -0.91 -46.43 -23.02
N THR A 521 -2.02 -47.18 -22.77
CA THR A 521 -3.41 -46.70 -22.48
C THR A 521 -3.84 -46.79 -20.98
N THR A 522 -5.08 -46.57 -20.45
CA THR A 522 -6.50 -46.58 -20.96
C THR A 522 -7.51 -45.91 -19.94
N PRO A 523 -8.73 -45.45 -20.32
CA PRO A 523 -9.81 -44.89 -19.44
C PRO A 523 -10.78 -45.99 -18.88
N PRO A 524 -11.92 -45.76 -18.13
CA PRO A 524 -12.82 -44.60 -17.90
C PRO A 524 -13.05 -44.24 -16.36
N THR A 525 -14.15 -43.73 -15.73
CA THR A 525 -15.63 -43.60 -15.97
C THR A 525 -16.30 -42.45 -15.14
N THR A 526 -17.62 -42.50 -14.81
CA THR A 526 -18.54 -41.38 -14.41
C THR A 526 -19.79 -41.89 -13.58
N PRO A 527 -20.84 -41.10 -13.17
CA PRO A 527 -20.91 -39.84 -12.36
C PRO A 527 -21.77 -39.90 -11.02
N PRO A 528 -22.89 -39.15 -10.73
CA PRO A 528 -22.98 -38.04 -9.73
C PRO A 528 -24.17 -38.06 -8.70
N THR A 529 -24.28 -37.07 -7.77
CA THR A 529 -25.57 -36.66 -7.11
C THR A 529 -25.54 -35.34 -6.26
N THR A 530 -26.72 -34.71 -6.03
CA THR A 530 -27.07 -33.53 -5.15
C THR A 530 -28.61 -33.30 -5.22
N PRO A 531 -29.30 -32.33 -4.56
CA PRO A 531 -29.09 -31.46 -3.36
C PRO A 531 -30.15 -31.85 -2.27
N PRO A 532 -31.05 -31.01 -1.64
CA PRO A 532 -31.13 -29.58 -1.20
C PRO A 532 -31.30 -29.46 0.36
N THR A 533 -31.98 -28.54 1.11
CA THR A 533 -33.01 -27.47 0.89
C THR A 533 -33.09 -26.44 2.07
N THR A 534 -33.92 -25.39 1.91
CA THR A 534 -34.50 -24.32 2.79
C THR A 534 -34.73 -24.57 4.31
N GLY A 535 -34.88 -23.56 5.20
CA GLY A 535 -35.02 -22.07 5.14
C GLY A 535 -35.00 -21.47 6.58
N PRO A 536 -35.53 -20.25 6.94
CA PRO A 536 -36.33 -19.26 6.19
C PRO A 536 -35.70 -17.82 6.16
N THR A 537 -36.51 -16.76 6.07
CA THR A 537 -36.26 -15.49 5.36
C THR A 537 -35.68 -14.30 6.17
N ALA A 538 -34.85 -13.49 5.50
CA ALA A 538 -34.45 -12.11 5.81
C ALA A 538 -34.64 -11.22 4.54
N PRO A 539 -34.41 -9.88 4.50
CA PRO A 539 -34.65 -9.08 3.29
C PRO A 539 -33.82 -9.57 2.08
N PRO A 540 -34.26 -9.30 0.84
CA PRO A 540 -33.80 -10.03 -0.35
C PRO A 540 -32.28 -9.94 -0.57
N ALA A 541 -31.63 -11.10 -0.53
CA ALA A 541 -30.20 -11.24 -0.82
C ALA A 541 -29.95 -11.32 -2.33
N GLY A 542 -28.99 -10.55 -2.84
CA GLY A 542 -28.51 -10.64 -4.23
C GLY A 542 -28.04 -9.32 -4.85
N GLU A 543 -28.55 -8.18 -4.38
CA GLU A 543 -28.28 -6.86 -4.98
C GLU A 543 -27.22 -6.06 -4.21
N GLY A 544 -26.05 -6.65 -3.95
CA GLY A 544 -24.94 -5.95 -3.30
C GLY A 544 -23.79 -6.85 -2.81
N PRO A 545 -22.70 -6.25 -2.30
CA PRO A 545 -21.56 -6.99 -1.73
C PRO A 545 -21.93 -7.77 -0.46
N ASP A 546 -21.13 -8.76 -0.11
CA ASP A 546 -21.23 -9.48 1.16
C ASP A 546 -20.73 -8.61 2.32
N LEU A 547 -21.67 -7.86 2.90
CA LEU A 547 -21.42 -6.98 4.04
C LEU A 547 -21.05 -7.73 5.32
N LYS A 548 -21.33 -9.04 5.44
CA LYS A 548 -20.92 -9.84 6.59
C LYS A 548 -19.44 -10.18 6.48
N LYS A 549 -19.01 -10.62 5.31
CA LYS A 549 -17.61 -10.88 4.97
C LYS A 549 -16.77 -9.60 4.99
N GLY A 550 -17.32 -8.47 4.52
CA GLY A 550 -16.67 -7.16 4.64
C GLY A 550 -16.52 -6.69 6.09
N SER A 551 -17.54 -6.89 6.93
CA SER A 551 -17.42 -6.60 8.38
C SER A 551 -16.36 -7.48 9.04
N ALA A 552 -16.28 -8.77 8.68
CA ALA A 552 -15.25 -9.68 9.18
C ALA A 552 -13.84 -9.33 8.69
N TYR A 553 -13.69 -8.85 7.44
CA TYR A 553 -12.42 -8.34 6.93
C TYR A 553 -11.92 -7.14 7.77
N LEU A 554 -12.83 -6.24 8.16
CA LEU A 554 -12.51 -5.06 8.96
C LEU A 554 -12.20 -5.37 10.43
N ALA A 555 -12.85 -6.40 11.01
CA ALA A 555 -12.71 -6.77 12.43
C ALA A 555 -11.48 -7.65 12.75
N ASP A 556 -10.91 -8.34 11.75
CA ASP A 556 -9.74 -9.22 11.91
C ASP A 556 -8.57 -8.51 12.64
N HIS A 557 -8.18 -9.06 13.79
CA HIS A 557 -7.12 -8.53 14.67
C HIS A 557 -5.74 -8.39 14.00
N LYS A 558 -5.49 -9.02 12.84
CA LYS A 558 -4.29 -8.79 12.02
C LYS A 558 -4.25 -7.39 11.40
N ARG A 559 -5.41 -6.78 11.15
CA ARG A 559 -5.57 -5.43 10.60
C ARG A 559 -6.01 -4.45 11.69
N LEU A 560 -7.05 -4.81 12.44
CA LEU A 560 -7.56 -4.03 13.56
C LEU A 560 -6.78 -4.35 14.85
N ILE A 561 -5.48 -4.04 14.82
CA ILE A 561 -4.54 -4.27 15.93
C ILE A 561 -5.04 -3.55 17.18
N GLN A 562 -5.32 -4.32 18.23
CA GLN A 562 -5.88 -3.81 19.49
C GLN A 562 -7.16 -2.94 19.36
N GLY A 563 -7.95 -3.08 18.29
CA GLY A 563 -9.11 -2.22 18.04
C GLY A 563 -8.81 -0.92 17.27
N ARG A 564 -7.65 -0.80 16.61
CA ARG A 564 -7.24 0.39 15.83
C ARG A 564 -6.52 -0.05 14.55
N TYR A 565 -6.53 0.79 13.52
CA TYR A 565 -5.72 0.58 12.31
C TYR A 565 -4.40 1.37 12.37
N TYR A 566 -3.36 0.85 11.70
CA TYR A 566 -1.96 1.33 11.77
C TYR A 566 -1.30 1.41 10.38
N GLU A 567 -2.00 1.96 9.38
CA GLU A 567 -1.42 2.20 8.06
C GLU A 567 -0.18 3.10 8.15
N GLY A 568 0.86 2.79 7.36
CA GLY A 568 2.13 3.50 7.34
C GLY A 568 3.06 3.25 8.54
N SER A 569 2.58 2.92 9.74
CA SER A 569 3.46 2.68 10.89
C SER A 569 2.84 1.90 12.07
N PRO A 570 3.50 0.84 12.59
CA PRO A 570 3.02 0.05 13.75
C PRO A 570 3.14 0.77 15.11
N ARG A 571 3.29 2.10 15.12
CA ARG A 571 3.39 2.95 16.32
C ARG A 571 2.35 4.06 16.38
N PHE A 572 1.70 4.40 15.28
CA PHE A 572 0.77 5.52 15.17
C PHE A 572 -0.57 5.00 14.67
N ALA A 573 -1.63 5.12 15.48
CA ALA A 573 -2.97 4.74 15.03
C ALA A 573 -3.52 5.77 14.03
N ASP A 574 -4.13 5.32 12.93
CA ASP A 574 -5.00 6.15 12.10
C ASP A 574 -6.37 6.25 12.79
N TYR A 575 -6.55 7.31 13.58
CA TYR A 575 -7.81 7.61 14.26
C TYR A 575 -8.95 7.90 13.28
N GLY A 576 -8.67 8.48 12.12
CA GLY A 576 -9.66 8.77 11.10
C GLY A 576 -10.25 7.51 10.50
N MET A 577 -9.40 6.59 10.05
CA MET A 577 -9.82 5.29 9.50
C MET A 577 -10.36 4.34 10.57
N THR A 578 -9.87 4.43 11.81
CA THR A 578 -10.45 3.67 12.95
C THR A 578 -11.90 4.11 13.21
N ILE A 579 -12.21 5.40 13.05
CA ILE A 579 -13.59 5.91 13.08
C ILE A 579 -14.39 5.45 11.87
N ASP A 580 -13.82 5.40 10.65
CA ASP A 580 -14.52 4.87 9.47
C ASP A 580 -14.87 3.39 9.59
N GLY A 581 -13.99 2.58 10.19
CA GLY A 581 -14.29 1.19 10.54
C GLY A 581 -15.44 1.08 11.54
N ALA A 582 -15.49 1.98 12.53
CA ALA A 582 -16.61 2.05 13.46
C ALA A 582 -17.92 2.45 12.76
N TYR A 583 -17.91 3.38 11.78
CA TYR A 583 -19.10 3.67 10.96
C TYR A 583 -19.54 2.46 10.12
N ALA A 584 -18.60 1.74 9.50
CA ALA A 584 -18.91 0.54 8.73
C ALA A 584 -19.59 -0.54 9.59
N LEU A 585 -19.03 -0.83 10.76
CA LEU A 585 -19.61 -1.78 11.72
C LEU A 585 -20.92 -1.28 12.33
N ALA A 586 -21.09 0.03 12.54
CA ALA A 586 -22.35 0.61 13.01
C ALA A 586 -23.45 0.59 11.93
N ALA A 587 -23.09 0.70 10.66
CA ALA A 587 -24.02 0.60 9.54
C ALA A 587 -24.50 -0.84 9.33
N THR A 588 -23.59 -1.83 9.34
CA THR A 588 -23.98 -3.24 9.17
C THR A 588 -24.57 -3.86 10.45
N GLY A 589 -23.97 -3.61 11.61
CA GLY A 589 -24.31 -4.26 12.88
C GLY A 589 -23.85 -5.72 12.99
N HIS A 590 -22.97 -6.17 12.10
CA HIS A 590 -22.51 -7.57 12.08
C HIS A 590 -21.49 -7.91 13.18
N ASP A 591 -20.81 -6.90 13.75
CA ASP A 591 -19.91 -7.07 14.88
C ASP A 591 -19.98 -5.85 15.82
N ASN A 592 -20.94 -5.91 16.75
CA ASN A 592 -21.10 -4.89 17.78
C ASN A 592 -20.07 -5.01 18.91
N ALA A 593 -19.36 -6.14 19.04
CA ALA A 593 -18.34 -6.33 20.08
C ALA A 593 -17.05 -5.58 19.71
N THR A 594 -16.59 -5.72 18.47
CA THR A 594 -15.49 -4.94 17.90
C THR A 594 -15.84 -3.46 17.83
N LEU A 595 -17.06 -3.10 17.40
CA LEU A 595 -17.54 -1.71 17.43
C LEU A 595 -17.48 -1.11 18.85
N ARG A 596 -17.94 -1.86 19.86
CA ARG A 596 -17.83 -1.45 21.27
C ARG A 596 -16.37 -1.28 21.67
N ASN A 597 -15.48 -2.20 21.32
CA ASN A 597 -14.06 -2.11 21.65
C ASN A 597 -13.41 -0.84 21.06
N ILE A 598 -13.75 -0.47 19.81
CA ILE A 598 -13.29 0.78 19.19
C ILE A 598 -13.81 2.00 19.96
N VAL A 599 -15.13 2.08 20.19
CA VAL A 599 -15.74 3.26 20.82
C VAL A 599 -15.31 3.40 22.28
N ASP A 600 -15.33 2.34 23.07
CA ASP A 600 -14.90 2.37 24.47
C ASP A 600 -13.42 2.78 24.60
N PHE A 601 -12.57 2.46 23.62
CA PHE A 601 -11.18 2.96 23.58
C PHE A 601 -11.11 4.47 23.34
N LEU A 602 -11.88 5.01 22.39
CA LEU A 602 -11.92 6.44 22.09
C LEU A 602 -12.54 7.25 23.25
N ASP A 603 -13.67 6.78 23.77
CA ASP A 603 -14.47 7.45 24.81
C ASP A 603 -13.79 7.47 26.19
N LYS A 604 -13.01 6.43 26.52
CA LYS A 604 -12.24 6.36 27.78
C LYS A 604 -10.88 7.07 27.69
N GLY A 605 -10.64 7.87 26.64
CA GLY A 605 -9.40 8.62 26.46
C GLY A 605 -8.18 7.74 26.16
N GLY A 606 -8.40 6.58 25.56
CA GLY A 606 -7.37 5.59 25.26
C GLY A 606 -6.30 6.10 24.28
N ARG A 607 -5.09 5.56 24.43
CA ARG A 607 -3.89 6.02 23.73
C ARG A 607 -3.24 4.96 22.84
N ASP A 608 -2.60 5.39 21.77
CA ASP A 608 -1.78 4.55 20.90
C ASP A 608 -0.38 4.29 21.50
N ALA A 609 0.44 3.49 20.81
CA ALA A 609 1.79 3.11 21.24
C ALA A 609 2.78 4.30 21.28
N SER A 610 2.37 5.48 20.81
CA SER A 610 3.11 6.74 20.86
C SER A 610 2.47 7.74 21.85
N ASN A 611 1.60 7.24 22.74
CA ASN A 611 0.90 8.00 23.78
C ASN A 611 -0.02 9.12 23.25
N ARG A 612 -0.44 9.11 21.97
CA ARG A 612 -1.48 10.01 21.45
C ARG A 612 -2.86 9.42 21.73
N GLY A 613 -3.88 10.24 21.95
CA GLY A 613 -5.30 9.87 21.98
C GLY A 613 -6.11 10.54 20.87
N VAL A 614 -7.41 10.26 20.79
CA VAL A 614 -8.30 10.84 19.74
C VAL A 614 -8.30 12.37 19.73
N HIS A 615 -8.14 13.02 20.89
CA HIS A 615 -8.06 14.48 21.01
C HIS A 615 -6.70 15.06 20.60
N ASP A 616 -5.63 14.25 20.65
CA ASP A 616 -4.34 14.62 20.08
C ASP A 616 -4.40 14.58 18.55
N TRP A 617 -5.28 13.76 17.95
CA TRP A 617 -5.60 13.81 16.52
C TRP A 617 -6.50 15.01 16.16
N THR A 618 -7.67 15.19 16.81
CA THR A 618 -8.59 16.30 16.47
C THR A 618 -8.12 17.71 16.83
N LYS A 619 -7.02 17.83 17.60
CA LYS A 619 -6.43 19.09 18.09
C LYS A 619 -7.37 19.94 18.96
N ILE A 620 -8.45 19.36 19.47
CA ILE A 620 -9.45 20.03 20.31
C ILE A 620 -8.83 20.66 21.57
N GLY A 621 -9.17 21.92 21.86
CA GLY A 621 -8.58 22.70 22.94
C GLY A 621 -7.23 23.36 22.60
N THR A 622 -6.76 23.28 21.35
CA THR A 622 -5.58 24.00 20.85
C THR A 622 -5.96 25.05 19.80
N LYS A 623 -5.02 25.94 19.41
CA LYS A 623 -5.27 26.90 18.30
C LYS A 623 -5.52 26.22 16.94
N TYR A 624 -5.24 24.92 16.80
CA TYR A 624 -5.31 24.12 15.58
C TYR A 624 -6.52 23.16 15.51
N ALA A 625 -7.51 23.31 16.41
CA ALA A 625 -8.70 22.45 16.47
C ALA A 625 -9.37 22.29 15.08
N GLY A 626 -9.38 21.06 14.55
CA GLY A 626 -9.83 20.78 13.19
C GLY A 626 -11.30 20.39 13.15
N GLY A 627 -12.14 21.26 12.56
CA GLY A 627 -13.59 21.10 12.55
C GLY A 627 -14.06 19.77 11.96
N GLY A 628 -13.50 19.35 10.82
CA GLY A 628 -13.82 18.07 10.20
C GLY A 628 -13.49 16.86 11.09
N PHE A 629 -12.36 16.89 11.80
CA PHE A 629 -11.95 15.81 12.70
C PHE A 629 -12.81 15.77 13.98
N ILE A 630 -13.18 16.94 14.52
CA ILE A 630 -14.09 17.04 15.67
C ILE A 630 -15.49 16.56 15.29
N GLY A 631 -16.03 16.99 14.14
CA GLY A 631 -17.30 16.51 13.58
C GLY A 631 -17.28 15.00 13.35
N LYS A 632 -16.24 14.48 12.69
CA LYS A 632 -16.02 13.04 12.48
C LYS A 632 -16.01 12.24 13.78
N THR A 633 -15.54 12.81 14.89
CA THR A 633 -15.55 12.16 16.21
C THR A 633 -16.92 12.25 16.88
N ALA A 634 -17.62 13.39 16.73
CA ALA A 634 -18.93 13.63 17.32
C ALA A 634 -20.02 12.77 16.69
N VAL A 635 -20.07 12.68 15.35
CA VAL A 635 -21.05 11.85 14.64
C VAL A 635 -20.88 10.36 15.00
N LEU A 636 -19.67 9.88 15.32
CA LEU A 636 -19.46 8.52 15.81
C LEU A 636 -20.05 8.35 17.21
N ALA A 637 -19.81 9.28 18.13
CA ALA A 637 -20.38 9.24 19.47
C ALA A 637 -21.91 9.14 19.40
N GLU A 638 -22.55 10.02 18.62
CA GLU A 638 -24.00 10.02 18.39
C GLU A 638 -24.50 8.76 17.69
N THR A 639 -23.72 8.22 16.73
CA THR A 639 -24.06 6.99 16.01
C THR A 639 -24.26 5.82 16.96
N VAL A 640 -23.51 5.73 18.06
CA VAL A 640 -23.64 4.65 19.05
C VAL A 640 -24.24 5.10 20.39
N GLY A 641 -24.99 6.22 20.40
CA GLY A 641 -25.70 6.70 21.59
C GLY A 641 -24.81 7.20 22.74
N ARG A 642 -23.55 7.55 22.46
CA ARG A 642 -22.67 8.26 23.40
C ARG A 642 -22.88 9.77 23.29
N ASP A 643 -22.69 10.50 24.39
CA ASP A 643 -22.85 11.95 24.41
C ASP A 643 -21.65 12.67 23.77
N PRO A 644 -21.80 13.35 22.61
CA PRO A 644 -20.71 14.12 21.99
C PRO A 644 -20.33 15.37 22.81
N ARG A 645 -21.09 15.75 23.84
CA ARG A 645 -20.74 16.81 24.80
C ARG A 645 -19.82 16.32 25.92
N ASN A 646 -19.62 15.01 26.07
CA ASN A 646 -18.66 14.41 27.00
C ASN A 646 -18.04 13.11 26.46
N PHE A 647 -17.48 13.17 25.24
CA PHE A 647 -16.80 12.03 24.62
C PHE A 647 -15.28 12.18 24.78
N GLY A 648 -14.60 11.17 25.34
CA GLY A 648 -13.16 11.26 25.64
C GLY A 648 -12.81 12.30 26.73
N GLY A 649 -13.81 12.80 27.46
CA GLY A 649 -13.67 13.92 28.39
C GLY A 649 -13.63 15.30 27.71
N LYS A 650 -14.18 15.44 26.49
CA LYS A 650 -14.33 16.71 25.78
C LYS A 650 -15.75 16.94 25.27
N ASN A 651 -16.14 18.21 25.21
CA ASN A 651 -17.35 18.65 24.53
C ASN A 651 -17.02 18.99 23.08
N LEU A 652 -17.28 18.04 22.17
CA LEU A 652 -16.99 18.16 20.75
C LEU A 652 -17.89 19.20 20.08
N ILE A 653 -19.16 19.24 20.49
CA ILE A 653 -20.19 20.14 19.93
C ILE A 653 -19.89 21.61 20.24
N ALA A 654 -19.49 21.92 21.48
CA ALA A 654 -19.05 23.26 21.87
C ALA A 654 -17.75 23.67 21.16
N ALA A 655 -16.84 22.72 20.89
CA ALA A 655 -15.63 22.99 20.14
C ALA A 655 -15.89 23.26 18.65
N LEU A 656 -16.92 22.64 18.05
CA LEU A 656 -17.40 23.01 16.70
C LEU A 656 -17.96 24.44 16.69
N ALA A 657 -18.76 24.81 17.70
CA ALA A 657 -19.32 26.16 17.80
C ALA A 657 -18.22 27.22 17.99
N GLN A 658 -17.22 26.95 18.83
CA GLN A 658 -16.03 27.79 19.00
C GLN A 658 -15.14 27.81 17.74
N GLY A 659 -15.16 26.73 16.95
CA GLY A 659 -14.45 26.57 15.69
C GLY A 659 -15.13 27.19 14.47
N THR A 660 -16.30 27.84 14.62
CA THR A 660 -16.96 28.53 13.50
C THR A 660 -16.23 29.83 13.16
N CYS A 661 -15.68 29.92 11.95
CA CYS A 661 -14.92 31.08 11.47
C CYS A 661 -15.83 32.31 11.27
N ALA A 662 -15.45 33.45 11.87
CA ALA A 662 -16.15 34.73 11.66
C ALA A 662 -15.82 35.41 10.32
N ALA A 663 -14.65 35.10 9.75
CA ALA A 663 -14.13 35.62 8.48
C ALA A 663 -13.06 34.67 7.91
N ALA A 664 -12.60 34.93 6.68
CA ALA A 664 -11.43 34.25 6.11
C ALA A 664 -10.12 34.67 6.80
N THR A 665 -9.11 33.81 6.73
CA THR A 665 -7.71 34.09 7.16
C THR A 665 -6.77 34.14 5.94
N PRO A 666 -5.53 34.65 6.07
CA PRO A 666 -4.49 34.46 5.07
C PRO A 666 -4.32 32.98 4.66
N ALA A 667 -3.81 32.76 3.45
CA ALA A 667 -3.76 31.43 2.82
C ALA A 667 -2.69 30.48 3.40
N GLU A 668 -1.69 31.00 4.11
CA GLU A 668 -0.52 30.23 4.56
C GLU A 668 -0.25 30.46 6.05
N PRO A 669 -0.56 29.51 6.96
CA PRO A 669 -1.44 28.35 6.76
C PRO A 669 -2.93 28.75 6.86
N ARG A 670 -3.76 28.38 5.87
CA ARG A 670 -5.20 28.72 5.84
C ARG A 670 -5.96 28.02 6.96
N LYS A 671 -6.40 28.80 7.95
CA LYS A 671 -7.27 28.33 9.06
C LYS A 671 -8.76 28.45 8.75
N CYS A 672 -9.17 29.48 8.00
CA CYS A 672 -10.55 29.75 7.61
C CYS A 672 -10.60 30.22 6.15
N ALA A 673 -11.41 29.56 5.32
CA ALA A 673 -11.67 30.02 3.95
C ALA A 673 -12.75 31.10 3.85
N GLY A 674 -13.65 31.21 4.84
CA GLY A 674 -14.75 32.16 4.83
C GLY A 674 -15.52 32.20 6.14
N LYS A 675 -16.50 33.10 6.23
CA LYS A 675 -17.43 33.16 7.36
C LYS A 675 -18.36 31.95 7.35
N GLY A 676 -18.46 31.24 8.47
CA GLY A 676 -19.24 30.01 8.62
C GLY A 676 -18.45 28.72 8.31
N ASN A 677 -17.27 28.79 7.70
CA ASN A 677 -16.39 27.62 7.63
C ASN A 677 -16.01 27.16 9.05
N TYR A 678 -15.82 25.88 9.30
CA TYR A 678 -15.12 25.46 10.53
C TYR A 678 -13.60 25.64 10.37
N THR A 679 -12.89 25.81 11.49
CA THR A 679 -11.42 25.93 11.47
C THR A 679 -10.75 24.68 10.91
N TYR A 680 -9.93 24.85 9.89
CA TYR A 680 -9.25 23.77 9.13
C TYR A 680 -10.19 22.74 8.49
N ALA A 681 -11.49 23.07 8.31
CA ALA A 681 -12.33 22.36 7.35
C ALA A 681 -11.99 22.85 5.94
N ASN A 682 -11.07 22.13 5.27
CA ASN A 682 -10.53 22.49 3.96
C ASN A 682 -11.17 21.67 2.82
N SER A 683 -12.26 20.95 3.08
CA SER A 683 -13.07 20.23 2.09
C SER A 683 -14.55 20.23 2.47
N VAL A 684 -15.44 20.10 1.48
CA VAL A 684 -16.89 20.04 1.71
C VAL A 684 -17.28 18.83 2.56
N PHE A 685 -16.61 17.69 2.38
CA PHE A 685 -16.69 16.52 3.27
C PHE A 685 -16.43 16.90 4.75
N SER A 686 -15.38 17.70 5.01
CA SER A 686 -15.01 18.15 6.36
C SER A 686 -16.00 19.14 6.96
N GLN A 687 -16.51 20.07 6.16
CA GLN A 687 -17.54 21.04 6.60
C GLN A 687 -18.86 20.33 6.92
N SER A 688 -19.25 19.37 6.08
CA SER A 688 -20.46 18.56 6.21
C SER A 688 -20.52 17.80 7.55
N LEU A 689 -19.45 17.08 7.92
CA LEU A 689 -19.39 16.33 9.19
C LEU A 689 -19.55 17.21 10.44
N GLY A 690 -19.05 18.45 10.42
CA GLY A 690 -19.24 19.40 11.51
C GLY A 690 -20.69 19.87 11.64
N ILE A 691 -21.38 20.09 10.50
CA ILE A 691 -22.80 20.46 10.49
C ILE A 691 -23.65 19.29 10.97
N ILE A 692 -23.43 18.08 10.44
CA ILE A 692 -24.15 16.86 10.82
C ILE A 692 -24.10 16.66 12.35
N ALA A 693 -22.90 16.78 12.95
CA ALA A 693 -22.73 16.70 14.41
C ALA A 693 -23.53 17.78 15.17
N GLN A 694 -23.51 19.04 14.74
CA GLN A 694 -24.26 20.08 15.43
C GLN A 694 -25.78 19.93 15.29
N VAL A 695 -26.26 19.53 14.11
CA VAL A 695 -27.69 19.36 13.86
C VAL A 695 -28.25 18.13 14.58
N ARG A 696 -27.55 16.98 14.54
CA ARG A 696 -27.90 15.78 15.32
C ARG A 696 -27.89 16.04 16.84
N ALA A 697 -26.93 16.83 17.32
CA ALA A 697 -26.90 17.26 18.72
C ALA A 697 -28.01 18.24 19.12
N GLY A 698 -28.79 18.78 18.16
CA GLY A 698 -29.85 19.77 18.38
C GLY A 698 -29.40 21.24 18.34
N GLU A 699 -28.13 21.53 18.10
CA GLU A 699 -27.55 22.88 18.07
C GLU A 699 -27.75 23.59 16.71
N THR A 700 -28.95 23.51 16.14
CA THR A 700 -29.27 24.06 14.81
C THR A 700 -28.99 25.57 14.69
N ALA A 701 -29.12 26.31 15.79
CA ALA A 701 -28.77 27.73 15.86
C ALA A 701 -27.26 28.00 15.73
N ALA A 702 -26.40 27.09 16.22
CA ALA A 702 -24.95 27.16 16.01
C ALA A 702 -24.57 26.75 14.58
N ALA A 703 -25.24 25.71 14.06
CA ALA A 703 -25.04 25.20 12.70
C ALA A 703 -25.49 26.18 11.61
N ALA A 704 -26.33 27.18 11.90
CA ALA A 704 -26.90 28.08 10.91
C ALA A 704 -25.87 28.82 10.02
N GLN A 705 -24.73 29.26 10.58
CA GLN A 705 -23.66 29.87 9.78
C GLN A 705 -22.87 28.83 8.96
N PRO A 706 -22.44 27.69 9.53
CA PRO A 706 -21.92 26.55 8.79
C PRO A 706 -22.80 26.05 7.62
N VAL A 707 -24.11 25.94 7.82
CA VAL A 707 -25.11 25.60 6.78
C VAL A 707 -25.15 26.66 5.68
N THR A 708 -25.21 27.94 6.06
CA THR A 708 -25.18 29.06 5.09
C THR A 708 -23.91 29.02 4.26
N TYR A 709 -22.75 28.72 4.88
CA TYR A 709 -21.49 28.58 4.18
C TYR A 709 -21.47 27.37 3.23
N LEU A 710 -21.94 26.20 3.68
CA LEU A 710 -22.07 25.01 2.82
C LEU A 710 -22.96 25.30 1.60
N LYS A 711 -24.12 25.94 1.79
CA LYS A 711 -25.01 26.36 0.69
C LYS A 711 -24.34 27.35 -0.28
N SER A 712 -23.44 28.21 0.20
CA SER A 712 -22.68 29.16 -0.64
C SER A 712 -21.56 28.52 -1.48
N LEU A 713 -21.18 27.28 -1.18
CA LEU A 713 -20.21 26.49 -1.96
C LEU A 713 -20.86 25.67 -3.09
N ARG A 714 -22.20 25.62 -3.15
CA ARG A 714 -22.93 24.87 -4.17
C ARG A 714 -22.79 25.57 -5.52
N ASP A 715 -22.38 24.83 -6.55
CA ASP A 715 -22.42 25.30 -7.93
C ASP A 715 -23.87 25.62 -8.35
N PRO A 716 -24.16 26.81 -8.90
CA PRO A 716 -25.53 27.24 -9.18
C PRO A 716 -26.18 26.57 -10.39
N GLU A 717 -25.39 26.01 -11.32
CA GLU A 717 -25.90 25.42 -12.57
C GLU A 717 -26.21 23.93 -12.40
N SER A 718 -25.24 23.15 -11.90
CA SER A 718 -25.36 21.71 -11.62
C SER A 718 -26.07 21.41 -10.30
N GLY A 719 -25.94 22.29 -9.31
CA GLY A 719 -26.36 22.00 -7.93
C GLY A 719 -25.40 21.09 -7.14
N ALA A 720 -24.21 20.79 -7.69
CA ALA A 720 -23.17 19.98 -7.06
C ALA A 720 -22.24 20.80 -6.12
N TRP A 721 -21.26 20.13 -5.50
CA TRP A 721 -20.26 20.77 -4.63
C TRP A 721 -18.81 20.47 -5.02
N PRO A 722 -17.89 21.45 -4.88
CA PRO A 722 -16.46 21.27 -5.05
C PRO A 722 -15.85 20.43 -3.93
N SER A 723 -14.76 19.72 -4.22
CA SER A 723 -14.04 18.93 -3.20
C SER A 723 -13.41 19.82 -2.12
N LEU A 724 -12.53 20.75 -2.54
CA LEU A 724 -11.75 21.58 -1.62
C LEU A 724 -12.43 22.91 -1.30
N ILE A 725 -12.08 23.47 -0.13
CA ILE A 725 -12.61 24.73 0.37
C ILE A 725 -11.49 25.78 0.49
N GLY A 726 -11.70 26.93 -0.16
CA GLY A 726 -10.79 28.08 -0.13
C GLY A 726 -9.74 28.14 -1.24
N GLU A 727 -9.79 27.19 -2.17
CA GLU A 727 -8.97 27.09 -3.38
C GLU A 727 -9.83 26.58 -4.56
N PRO A 728 -9.45 26.83 -5.83
CA PRO A 728 -10.15 26.26 -6.98
C PRO A 728 -10.13 24.72 -6.94
N SER A 729 -11.30 24.10 -7.14
CA SER A 729 -11.49 22.65 -7.13
C SER A 729 -12.69 22.30 -7.98
N ASP A 730 -12.60 21.17 -8.69
CA ASP A 730 -13.72 20.62 -9.45
C ASP A 730 -14.84 20.11 -8.53
N ILE A 731 -16.06 20.03 -9.09
CA ILE A 731 -17.23 19.41 -8.46
C ILE A 731 -17.13 17.89 -8.50
N GLU A 732 -17.47 17.21 -7.39
CA GLU A 732 -17.28 15.75 -7.28
C GLU A 732 -18.33 15.04 -6.40
N VAL A 733 -18.35 13.71 -6.52
CA VAL A 733 -19.38 12.79 -6.02
C VAL A 733 -19.40 12.68 -4.49
N ASP A 734 -18.24 12.52 -3.86
CA ASP A 734 -18.09 12.35 -2.41
C ASP A 734 -18.61 13.59 -1.67
N SER A 735 -18.16 14.77 -2.10
CA SER A 735 -18.57 16.04 -1.50
C SER A 735 -20.03 16.39 -1.78
N THR A 736 -20.55 16.08 -2.97
CA THR A 736 -21.97 16.31 -3.29
C THR A 736 -22.89 15.38 -2.50
N ALA A 737 -22.53 14.11 -2.34
CA ALA A 737 -23.27 13.17 -1.49
C ALA A 737 -23.23 13.57 0.00
N MET A 738 -22.08 14.03 0.52
CA MET A 738 -21.97 14.55 1.89
C MET A 738 -22.77 15.84 2.11
N ALA A 739 -22.78 16.75 1.13
CA ALA A 739 -23.60 17.96 1.20
C ALA A 739 -25.10 17.62 1.19
N ALA A 740 -25.54 16.69 0.33
CA ALA A 740 -26.92 16.21 0.30
C ALA A 740 -27.33 15.59 1.65
N MET A 741 -26.55 14.65 2.19
CA MET A 741 -26.77 14.03 3.51
C MET A 741 -26.77 15.04 4.67
N THR A 742 -26.13 16.19 4.50
CA THR A 742 -26.09 17.28 5.49
C THR A 742 -27.32 18.18 5.41
N LEU A 743 -27.77 18.51 4.20
CA LEU A 743 -28.92 19.40 3.97
C LEU A 743 -30.26 18.70 4.15
N ASP A 744 -30.33 17.37 3.97
CA ASP A 744 -31.51 16.56 4.25
C ASP A 744 -31.98 16.63 5.73
N LEU A 745 -31.04 16.86 6.65
CA LEU A 745 -31.33 17.10 8.08
C LEU A 745 -32.11 18.40 8.35
N LEU A 746 -32.33 19.24 7.34
CA LEU A 746 -32.89 20.59 7.48
C LEU A 746 -34.28 20.67 6.82
N PRO A 747 -35.35 21.00 7.58
CA PRO A 747 -36.73 20.95 7.07
C PRO A 747 -37.10 22.08 6.09
N ASP A 748 -36.21 23.04 5.85
CA ASP A 748 -36.50 24.19 4.99
C ASP A 748 -36.58 23.81 3.50
N ALA A 749 -37.31 24.63 2.73
CA ALA A 749 -37.59 24.33 1.33
C ALA A 749 -36.37 24.50 0.41
N ASP A 750 -35.41 25.37 0.77
CA ASP A 750 -34.18 25.57 -0.01
C ASP A 750 -33.17 24.46 0.24
N SER A 751 -33.08 23.92 1.46
CA SER A 751 -32.30 22.70 1.74
C SER A 751 -32.83 21.51 0.96
N ARG A 752 -34.16 21.26 0.97
CA ARG A 752 -34.76 20.19 0.16
C ARG A 752 -34.54 20.38 -1.34
N ALA A 753 -34.77 21.58 -1.88
CA ALA A 753 -34.48 21.89 -3.27
C ALA A 753 -32.97 21.84 -3.62
N SER A 754 -32.08 21.87 -2.62
CA SER A 754 -30.65 21.60 -2.80
C SER A 754 -30.36 20.11 -2.89
N VAL A 755 -30.98 19.30 -2.00
CA VAL A 755 -30.90 17.84 -2.05
C VAL A 755 -31.46 17.32 -3.37
N ASP A 756 -32.65 17.76 -3.80
CA ASP A 756 -33.28 17.36 -5.06
C ASP A 756 -32.33 17.45 -6.26
N ARG A 757 -31.58 18.57 -6.37
CA ARG A 757 -30.59 18.79 -7.43
C ARG A 757 -29.34 17.95 -7.25
N ALA A 758 -28.83 17.86 -6.02
CA ALA A 758 -27.67 17.02 -5.69
C ALA A 758 -27.92 15.56 -6.10
N LEU A 759 -29.12 15.03 -5.84
CA LEU A 759 -29.47 13.65 -6.20
C LEU A 759 -29.63 13.45 -7.71
N VAL A 760 -30.18 14.43 -8.44
CA VAL A 760 -30.22 14.38 -9.92
C VAL A 760 -28.80 14.37 -10.48
N TRP A 761 -27.94 15.31 -10.06
CA TRP A 761 -26.56 15.37 -10.53
C TRP A 761 -25.76 14.12 -10.19
N LEU A 762 -25.95 13.56 -8.99
CA LEU A 762 -25.34 12.28 -8.59
C LEU A 762 -25.80 11.14 -9.51
N ALA A 763 -27.10 11.02 -9.81
CA ALA A 763 -27.59 10.01 -10.75
C ALA A 763 -26.96 10.18 -12.15
N ASP A 764 -26.82 11.42 -12.63
CA ASP A 764 -26.15 11.75 -13.90
C ASP A 764 -24.64 11.43 -13.90
N GLN A 765 -23.98 11.32 -12.74
CA GLN A 765 -22.57 10.87 -12.65
C GLN A 765 -22.40 9.35 -12.70
N GLN A 766 -23.49 8.56 -12.70
CA GLN A 766 -23.37 7.11 -12.64
C GLN A 766 -22.85 6.52 -13.96
N LEU A 767 -21.71 5.83 -13.87
CA LEU A 767 -21.03 5.23 -15.02
C LEU A 767 -21.82 4.05 -15.61
N PRO A 768 -21.55 3.63 -16.86
CA PRO A 768 -22.29 2.57 -17.54
C PRO A 768 -22.38 1.24 -16.78
N ASP A 769 -21.40 0.93 -15.92
CA ASP A 769 -21.35 -0.29 -15.10
C ASP A 769 -21.94 -0.14 -13.68
N GLY A 770 -22.36 1.07 -13.29
CA GLY A 770 -22.89 1.39 -11.95
C GLY A 770 -21.88 2.02 -11.00
N GLY A 771 -20.59 2.08 -11.38
CA GLY A 771 -19.59 2.80 -10.62
C GLY A 771 -19.71 4.32 -10.79
N PHE A 772 -18.80 5.07 -10.16
CA PHE A 772 -18.84 6.53 -10.11
C PHE A 772 -17.44 7.13 -10.29
N PRO A 773 -17.31 8.32 -10.91
CA PRO A 773 -16.04 9.01 -11.02
C PRO A 773 -15.55 9.47 -9.64
N GLY A 774 -14.24 9.35 -9.43
CA GLY A 774 -13.49 9.94 -8.32
C GLY A 774 -12.03 10.15 -8.72
N ALA A 775 -11.20 10.62 -7.79
CA ALA A 775 -9.82 11.05 -8.05
C ALA A 775 -8.89 9.98 -8.70
N SER A 776 -9.27 8.70 -8.63
CA SER A 776 -8.53 7.56 -9.21
C SER A 776 -9.33 6.80 -10.27
N GLY A 777 -10.25 7.47 -10.98
CA GLY A 777 -11.09 6.85 -12.00
C GLY A 777 -12.41 6.31 -11.43
N ASN A 778 -12.75 5.05 -11.72
CA ASN A 778 -14.03 4.46 -11.33
C ASN A 778 -13.99 3.95 -9.87
N SER A 779 -14.34 4.86 -8.95
CA SER A 779 -14.02 4.85 -7.52
C SER A 779 -15.01 4.04 -6.68
N VAL A 780 -14.50 3.14 -5.83
CA VAL A 780 -15.31 2.35 -4.89
C VAL A 780 -15.84 3.21 -3.74
N ASN A 781 -15.04 4.15 -3.24
CA ASN A 781 -15.46 5.12 -2.23
C ASN A 781 -16.63 5.98 -2.75
N SER A 782 -16.46 6.56 -3.93
CA SER A 782 -17.44 7.47 -4.54
C SER A 782 -18.74 6.75 -4.88
N ALA A 783 -18.68 5.49 -5.32
CA ALA A 783 -19.87 4.65 -5.49
C ALA A 783 -20.58 4.33 -4.17
N ALA A 784 -19.84 4.13 -3.07
CA ALA A 784 -20.42 3.88 -1.75
C ALA A 784 -21.09 5.13 -1.16
N LEU A 785 -20.48 6.30 -1.31
CA LEU A 785 -21.07 7.60 -0.92
C LEU A 785 -22.28 7.96 -1.80
N ALA A 786 -22.22 7.69 -3.10
CA ALA A 786 -23.37 7.87 -4.00
C ALA A 786 -24.55 6.96 -3.61
N VAL A 787 -24.31 5.72 -3.16
CA VAL A 787 -25.38 4.87 -2.61
C VAL A 787 -26.03 5.50 -1.38
N GLN A 788 -25.26 6.11 -0.46
CA GLN A 788 -25.84 6.82 0.70
C GLN A 788 -26.60 8.09 0.29
N GLY A 789 -26.06 8.88 -0.65
CA GLY A 789 -26.70 10.09 -1.16
C GLY A 789 -28.01 9.78 -1.87
N LEU A 790 -28.00 8.91 -2.88
CA LEU A 790 -29.19 8.53 -3.64
C LEU A 790 -30.26 7.84 -2.75
N SER A 791 -29.86 7.17 -1.67
CA SER A 791 -30.78 6.55 -0.72
C SER A 791 -31.63 7.54 0.10
N LEU A 792 -31.33 8.85 0.04
CA LEU A 792 -32.21 9.90 0.58
C LEU A 792 -33.56 9.95 -0.16
N ASP A 793 -33.60 9.53 -1.43
CA ASP A 793 -34.83 9.21 -2.18
C ASP A 793 -34.69 7.82 -2.83
N ALA A 794 -34.60 6.80 -1.97
CA ALA A 794 -34.43 5.40 -2.37
C ALA A 794 -35.60 4.80 -3.17
N GLU A 795 -36.76 5.48 -3.22
CA GLU A 795 -37.87 5.04 -4.08
C GLU A 795 -37.63 5.46 -5.53
N LYS A 796 -37.24 6.73 -5.75
CA LYS A 796 -36.93 7.31 -7.05
C LYS A 796 -35.65 6.73 -7.66
N TYR A 797 -34.55 6.70 -6.91
CA TYR A 797 -33.22 6.29 -7.41
C TYR A 797 -32.91 4.80 -7.22
N ARG A 798 -33.96 3.97 -7.18
CA ARG A 798 -33.87 2.53 -6.88
C ARG A 798 -32.97 1.78 -7.86
N ALA A 799 -33.03 2.13 -9.15
CA ALA A 799 -32.27 1.46 -10.20
C ALA A 799 -30.78 1.79 -10.08
N GLU A 800 -30.47 3.06 -9.84
CA GLU A 800 -29.12 3.60 -9.69
C GLU A 800 -28.46 3.01 -8.44
N ILE A 801 -29.19 2.94 -7.31
CA ILE A 801 -28.72 2.29 -6.07
C ILE A 801 -28.43 0.80 -6.29
N ALA A 802 -29.32 0.06 -6.95
CA ALA A 802 -29.11 -1.37 -7.22
C ALA A 802 -27.91 -1.60 -8.16
N LYS A 803 -27.75 -0.78 -9.20
CA LYS A 803 -26.62 -0.81 -10.13
C LYS A 803 -25.30 -0.49 -9.42
N ALA A 804 -25.29 0.52 -8.55
CA ALA A 804 -24.13 0.90 -7.74
C ALA A 804 -23.74 -0.19 -6.72
N ARG A 805 -24.72 -0.84 -6.08
CA ARG A 805 -24.45 -1.99 -5.22
C ARG A 805 -23.92 -3.19 -6.01
N LYS A 806 -24.39 -3.44 -7.25
CA LYS A 806 -23.81 -4.46 -8.13
C LYS A 806 -22.36 -4.11 -8.52
N PHE A 807 -22.05 -2.84 -8.78
CA PHE A 807 -20.68 -2.38 -8.97
C PHE A 807 -19.82 -2.66 -7.73
N LEU A 808 -20.24 -2.26 -6.53
CA LEU A 808 -19.51 -2.52 -5.28
C LEU A 808 -19.30 -4.03 -5.05
N ALA A 809 -20.29 -4.87 -5.35
CA ALA A 809 -20.16 -6.33 -5.32
C ALA A 809 -19.06 -6.84 -6.27
N SER A 810 -18.96 -6.29 -7.48
CA SER A 810 -17.91 -6.64 -8.45
C SER A 810 -16.50 -6.18 -8.04
N GLN A 811 -16.38 -5.28 -7.06
CA GLN A 811 -15.11 -4.78 -6.54
C GLN A 811 -14.73 -5.37 -5.17
N GLN A 812 -15.55 -6.28 -4.62
CA GLN A 812 -15.26 -6.98 -3.38
C GLN A 812 -14.38 -8.22 -3.63
N ASN A 813 -13.29 -8.33 -2.87
CA ASN A 813 -12.30 -9.38 -2.98
C ASN A 813 -12.64 -10.61 -2.12
N LYS A 814 -11.90 -11.70 -2.31
CA LYS A 814 -12.20 -12.99 -1.68
C LYS A 814 -11.86 -13.09 -0.19
N ASP A 815 -11.14 -12.12 0.38
CA ASP A 815 -11.01 -11.94 1.83
C ASP A 815 -12.15 -11.13 2.48
N GLY A 816 -12.98 -10.45 1.68
CA GLY A 816 -14.07 -9.57 2.11
C GLY A 816 -13.78 -8.08 1.99
N GLY A 817 -12.52 -7.69 1.81
CA GLY A 817 -12.14 -6.30 1.54
C GLY A 817 -12.45 -5.88 0.11
N PHE A 818 -12.10 -4.65 -0.26
CA PHE A 818 -12.45 -4.04 -1.54
C PHE A 818 -11.24 -3.40 -2.22
N ASN A 819 -11.27 -3.40 -3.56
CA ASN A 819 -10.34 -2.63 -4.39
C ASN A 819 -10.64 -1.12 -4.28
N VAL A 820 -9.64 -0.26 -4.55
CA VAL A 820 -9.82 1.20 -4.49
C VAL A 820 -10.61 1.74 -5.69
N THR A 821 -10.32 1.22 -6.89
CA THR A 821 -10.88 1.69 -8.16
C THR A 821 -10.92 0.56 -9.18
N LYS A 822 -11.97 0.48 -10.00
CA LYS A 822 -12.14 -0.59 -10.99
C LYS A 822 -11.13 -0.42 -12.12
N GLY A 823 -10.36 -1.48 -12.37
CA GLY A 823 -9.26 -1.47 -13.35
C GLY A 823 -7.94 -0.89 -12.81
N GLY A 824 -7.89 -0.48 -11.53
CA GLY A 824 -6.64 -0.19 -10.84
C GLY A 824 -5.94 -1.45 -10.32
N GLN A 825 -4.92 -1.25 -9.48
CA GLN A 825 -4.18 -2.33 -8.81
C GLN A 825 -5.13 -3.20 -7.96
N PRO A 826 -5.26 -4.52 -8.24
CA PRO A 826 -6.12 -5.40 -7.46
C PRO A 826 -5.52 -5.71 -6.08
N GLY A 827 -6.31 -5.52 -5.02
CA GLY A 827 -5.93 -5.75 -3.64
C GLY A 827 -6.92 -5.14 -2.66
N SER A 828 -7.08 -5.74 -1.49
CA SER A 828 -8.01 -5.26 -0.46
C SER A 828 -7.39 -4.13 0.36
N ASP A 829 -7.83 -2.90 0.08
CA ASP A 829 -7.46 -1.68 0.81
C ASP A 829 -8.42 -1.46 2.00
N VAL A 830 -7.89 -1.07 3.17
CA VAL A 830 -8.71 -0.97 4.39
C VAL A 830 -9.68 0.22 4.30
N ARG A 831 -9.27 1.33 3.69
CA ARG A 831 -10.04 2.57 3.56
C ARG A 831 -11.19 2.42 2.57
N ALA A 832 -10.92 1.85 1.39
CA ALA A 832 -11.94 1.46 0.43
C ALA A 832 -12.91 0.43 1.05
N SER A 833 -12.42 -0.48 1.90
CA SER A 833 -13.26 -1.45 2.59
C SER A 833 -14.17 -0.83 3.66
N THR A 834 -13.70 0.12 4.48
CA THR A 834 -14.58 0.80 5.46
C THR A 834 -15.67 1.61 4.75
N GLN A 835 -15.29 2.35 3.70
CA GLN A 835 -16.19 3.16 2.88
C GLN A 835 -17.24 2.28 2.16
N ALA A 836 -16.82 1.20 1.50
CA ALA A 836 -17.72 0.30 0.79
C ALA A 836 -18.69 -0.46 1.72
N VAL A 837 -18.20 -1.02 2.84
CA VAL A 837 -19.01 -1.79 3.78
C VAL A 837 -20.05 -0.90 4.48
N GLY A 838 -19.68 0.33 4.83
CA GLY A 838 -20.63 1.31 5.36
C GLY A 838 -21.60 1.81 4.31
N GLY A 839 -21.09 2.39 3.22
CA GLY A 839 -21.89 3.11 2.24
C GLY A 839 -22.85 2.24 1.44
N ALA A 840 -22.51 0.98 1.15
CA ALA A 840 -23.41 0.03 0.49
C ALA A 840 -24.74 -0.19 1.25
N THR A 841 -24.80 0.06 2.55
CA THR A 841 -26.06 0.01 3.32
C THR A 841 -27.08 1.07 2.87
N GLY A 842 -26.64 2.18 2.28
CA GLY A 842 -27.47 3.33 1.95
C GLY A 842 -27.83 4.23 3.15
N ILE A 843 -27.35 3.92 4.36
CA ILE A 843 -27.68 4.69 5.56
C ILE A 843 -26.87 5.98 5.58
N SER A 844 -27.55 7.14 5.47
CA SER A 844 -26.93 8.46 5.53
C SER A 844 -26.26 8.72 6.89
N PHE A 845 -25.08 9.37 6.90
CA PHE A 845 -24.41 9.82 8.12
C PHE A 845 -25.28 10.76 8.98
N GLY A 846 -26.25 11.44 8.37
CA GLY A 846 -27.23 12.25 9.10
C GLY A 846 -28.10 11.44 10.05
N VAL A 847 -28.48 10.21 9.67
CA VAL A 847 -29.43 9.35 10.40
C VAL A 847 -28.83 8.05 10.93
N LEU A 848 -27.55 7.77 10.65
CA LEU A 848 -26.86 6.56 11.10
C LEU A 848 -26.89 6.44 12.64
N THR A 849 -27.50 5.36 13.13
CA THR A 849 -27.60 5.01 14.56
C THR A 849 -27.50 3.50 14.76
N ARG A 850 -26.89 3.08 15.86
CA ARG A 850 -26.73 1.69 16.31
C ARG A 850 -26.91 1.63 17.82
N ASP A 851 -27.94 0.93 18.29
CA ASP A 851 -28.02 0.60 19.72
C ASP A 851 -26.91 -0.39 20.10
N MET A 852 -26.27 -0.11 21.23
CA MET A 852 -25.19 -0.90 21.83
C MET A 852 -25.62 -1.54 23.17
N SER A 853 -26.90 -1.44 23.55
CA SER A 853 -27.43 -2.10 24.75
C SER A 853 -27.19 -3.61 24.71
N GLY A 854 -26.99 -4.22 25.89
CA GLY A 854 -26.71 -5.66 26.02
C GLY A 854 -25.33 -6.14 25.50
N THR A 855 -24.56 -5.33 24.78
CA THR A 855 -23.25 -5.74 24.24
C THR A 855 -22.11 -5.55 25.24
N THR A 856 -21.17 -6.51 25.29
CA THR A 856 -19.99 -6.49 26.17
C THR A 856 -18.70 -6.27 25.37
N PRO A 857 -17.68 -5.57 25.92
CA PRO A 857 -16.35 -5.51 25.32
C PRO A 857 -15.71 -6.91 25.25
N GLU A 858 -15.07 -7.26 24.15
CA GLU A 858 -14.34 -8.53 24.02
C GLU A 858 -12.86 -8.41 24.44
N PRO A 859 -12.23 -9.46 25.01
CA PRO A 859 -10.83 -9.46 25.41
C PRO A 859 -9.87 -9.22 24.23
N VAL A 860 -9.39 -7.98 24.11
CA VAL A 860 -8.47 -7.56 23.05
C VAL A 860 -7.12 -8.30 23.18
N PRO A 861 -6.66 -9.03 22.14
CA PRO A 861 -5.41 -9.80 22.21
C PRO A 861 -4.18 -8.96 22.54
N SER A 862 -3.42 -9.37 23.56
CA SER A 862 -2.16 -8.74 23.95
C SER A 862 -1.00 -9.23 23.08
N ILE A 863 -0.41 -8.35 22.27
CA ILE A 863 0.73 -8.70 21.40
C ILE A 863 2.01 -8.78 22.23
N THR A 864 2.43 -10.00 22.56
CA THR A 864 3.74 -10.28 23.17
C THR A 864 4.86 -10.02 22.15
N GLY A 865 5.49 -8.85 22.21
CA GLY A 865 6.66 -8.56 21.36
C GLY A 865 7.13 -7.10 21.30
N GLN A 866 6.29 -6.11 21.63
CA GLN A 866 6.73 -4.70 21.69
C GLN A 866 7.30 -4.33 23.08
N PRO A 867 8.45 -3.64 23.15
CA PRO A 867 8.93 -3.04 24.40
C PRO A 867 8.12 -1.77 24.71
N GLY A 868 7.22 -1.84 25.70
CA GLY A 868 6.46 -0.66 26.15
C GLY A 868 5.44 -0.89 27.26
N THR A 869 4.80 -2.07 27.35
CA THR A 869 3.71 -2.32 28.31
C THR A 869 4.17 -3.09 29.55
N SER A 870 4.40 -2.38 30.66
CA SER A 870 4.73 -2.99 31.96
C SER A 870 3.48 -3.46 32.71
N THR A 871 3.42 -4.78 32.98
CA THR A 871 2.60 -5.47 34.01
C THR A 871 1.07 -5.27 34.02
N PRO A 872 0.25 -6.35 33.95
CA PRO A 872 -1.17 -6.25 34.27
C PRO A 872 -1.37 -6.07 35.79
N VAL A 873 -2.29 -5.17 36.16
CA VAL A 873 -2.75 -5.04 37.55
C VAL A 873 -3.79 -6.13 37.82
N ILE A 874 -3.43 -7.14 38.62
CA ILE A 874 -4.38 -8.13 39.12
C ILE A 874 -5.18 -7.47 40.25
N ILE A 875 -6.46 -7.22 40.01
CA ILE A 875 -7.43 -6.91 41.07
C ILE A 875 -8.19 -8.21 41.37
N THR A 876 -7.99 -8.75 42.57
CA THR A 876 -8.82 -9.82 43.14
C THR A 876 -9.45 -9.27 44.42
N PRO A 877 -10.79 -9.26 44.55
CA PRO A 877 -11.45 -8.79 45.77
C PRO A 877 -11.62 -9.90 46.80
N GLY A 878 -11.31 -9.61 48.07
CA GLY A 878 -11.87 -10.33 49.22
C GLY A 878 -10.89 -11.04 50.17
N GLU A 879 -11.06 -10.70 51.45
CA GLU A 879 -10.88 -11.53 52.65
C GLU A 879 -9.46 -11.88 53.17
N ASP A 880 -9.41 -12.10 54.49
CA ASP A 880 -8.21 -12.08 55.33
C ASP A 880 -7.60 -13.48 55.56
N GLY A 881 -6.26 -13.55 55.70
CA GLY A 881 -5.59 -14.80 56.04
C GLY A 881 -4.12 -14.66 56.42
N THR A 882 -3.74 -15.10 57.62
CA THR A 882 -2.35 -15.14 58.10
C THR A 882 -1.62 -16.39 57.62
N GLY A 883 -0.36 -16.28 57.15
CA GLY A 883 0.47 -17.47 56.90
C GLY A 883 1.91 -17.20 56.44
N SER A 884 2.89 -17.76 57.16
CA SER A 884 4.31 -17.83 56.76
C SER A 884 4.60 -19.14 56.01
N GLY A 885 5.52 -19.17 55.03
CA GLY A 885 5.87 -20.42 54.34
C GLY A 885 7.01 -20.34 53.30
N SER A 886 8.15 -20.94 53.64
CA SER A 886 9.41 -21.02 52.89
C SER A 886 9.38 -21.65 51.48
N ALA A 887 10.16 -21.03 50.58
CA ALA A 887 11.26 -21.58 49.75
C ALA A 887 11.16 -22.94 48.97
N GLY A 888 11.72 -22.93 47.75
CA GLY A 888 12.43 -24.07 47.17
C GLY A 888 12.05 -24.43 45.72
N GLY A 889 13.04 -24.68 44.85
CA GLY A 889 12.81 -25.26 43.51
C GLY A 889 13.69 -24.72 42.37
N GLN A 890 14.96 -25.14 42.31
CA GLN A 890 15.77 -25.00 41.08
C GLN A 890 15.56 -26.22 40.17
N GLY A 891 15.40 -26.01 38.87
CA GLY A 891 15.35 -27.05 37.85
C GLY A 891 15.95 -26.56 36.54
N SER A 892 17.09 -27.14 36.15
CA SER A 892 17.86 -26.71 34.98
C SER A 892 17.49 -27.47 33.71
N GLY A 893 17.28 -26.76 32.60
CA GLY A 893 17.15 -27.34 31.26
C GLY A 893 17.80 -26.44 30.21
N THR A 894 18.82 -26.95 29.51
CA THR A 894 19.59 -26.18 28.52
C THR A 894 19.01 -26.30 27.11
N GLY A 895 18.68 -25.16 26.49
CA GLY A 895 18.35 -25.07 25.06
C GLY A 895 19.09 -23.89 24.42
N SER A 896 19.76 -24.12 23.28
CA SER A 896 20.63 -23.13 22.64
C SER A 896 19.85 -22.10 21.82
N GLY A 897 19.74 -20.86 22.33
CA GLY A 897 19.25 -19.71 21.56
C GLY A 897 20.34 -19.10 20.67
N GLY A 898 19.98 -18.72 19.44
CA GLY A 898 20.88 -18.02 18.51
C GLY A 898 21.21 -16.59 18.93
N SER A 899 22.35 -16.06 18.47
CA SER A 899 22.84 -14.73 18.85
C SER A 899 22.00 -13.58 18.27
N LEU A 900 21.47 -12.74 19.15
CA LEU A 900 20.90 -11.43 18.78
C LEU A 900 22.00 -10.41 18.46
N ALA A 901 21.75 -9.51 17.51
CA ALA A 901 22.71 -8.52 17.07
C ALA A 901 22.81 -7.31 18.01
N ALA A 902 23.96 -7.17 18.67
CA ALA A 902 24.64 -5.91 18.98
C ALA A 902 23.85 -4.72 19.60
N THR A 903 23.40 -4.88 20.86
CA THR A 903 23.44 -3.78 21.86
C THR A 903 24.52 -4.00 22.93
N GLY A 904 25.35 -5.04 22.76
CA GLY A 904 26.17 -5.64 23.83
C GLY A 904 27.36 -4.83 24.36
N SER A 905 27.69 -3.66 23.80
CA SER A 905 28.81 -2.84 24.26
C SER A 905 28.57 -2.25 25.66
N GLN A 906 27.34 -1.79 25.96
CA GLN A 906 27.01 -1.24 27.28
C GLN A 906 26.73 -2.32 28.33
N VAL A 907 26.06 -3.42 27.97
CA VAL A 907 25.74 -4.50 28.92
C VAL A 907 27.01 -5.14 29.47
N THR A 908 28.03 -5.36 28.63
CA THR A 908 29.32 -5.93 29.06
C THR A 908 30.06 -4.98 29.99
N GLY A 909 30.06 -3.67 29.69
CA GLY A 909 30.66 -2.65 30.56
C GLY A 909 29.97 -2.55 31.93
N LEU A 910 28.63 -2.56 31.95
CA LEU A 910 27.83 -2.56 33.19
C LEU A 910 28.02 -3.84 34.00
N ALA A 911 28.13 -5.00 33.34
CA ALA A 911 28.41 -6.27 34.01
C ALA A 911 29.81 -6.30 34.64
N ILE A 912 30.83 -5.77 33.95
CA ILE A 912 32.19 -5.62 34.51
C ILE A 912 32.20 -4.63 35.68
N ALA A 913 31.50 -3.50 35.58
CA ALA A 913 31.37 -2.53 36.67
C ALA A 913 30.66 -3.14 37.89
N ALA A 914 29.57 -3.88 37.68
CA ALA A 914 28.85 -4.60 38.74
C ALA A 914 29.72 -5.69 39.39
N ALA A 915 30.48 -6.46 38.59
CA ALA A 915 31.40 -7.47 39.12
C ALA A 915 32.52 -6.83 39.96
N LEU A 916 33.08 -5.70 39.53
CA LEU A 916 34.08 -4.95 40.30
C LEU A 916 33.51 -4.38 41.60
N LEU A 917 32.27 -3.89 41.60
CA LEU A 917 31.57 -3.42 42.81
C LEU A 917 31.27 -4.57 43.78
N VAL A 918 30.86 -5.74 43.29
CA VAL A 918 30.65 -6.93 44.12
C VAL A 918 31.97 -7.46 44.69
N LEU A 919 33.04 -7.54 43.89
CA LEU A 919 34.35 -7.99 44.34
C LEU A 919 35.01 -7.02 45.34
N THR A 920 34.85 -5.71 45.18
CA THR A 920 35.34 -4.72 46.16
C THR A 920 34.50 -4.72 47.44
N GLY A 921 33.18 -4.89 47.36
CA GLY A 921 32.31 -5.09 48.53
C GLY A 921 32.63 -6.38 49.30
N TRP A 922 32.91 -7.48 48.58
CA TRP A 922 33.36 -8.74 49.15
C TRP A 922 34.73 -8.62 49.81
N GLY A 923 35.70 -7.96 49.14
CA GLY A 923 37.02 -7.67 49.71
C GLY A 923 36.95 -6.81 50.97
N ALA A 924 36.12 -5.77 50.98
CA ALA A 924 35.91 -4.90 52.14
C ALA A 924 35.27 -5.64 53.32
N THR A 925 34.25 -6.48 53.07
CA THR A 925 33.60 -7.28 54.13
C THR A 925 34.50 -8.41 54.63
N HIS A 926 35.33 -9.02 53.78
CA HIS A 926 36.31 -10.03 54.19
C HIS A 926 37.47 -9.41 55.00
N ALA A 927 37.92 -8.20 54.65
CA ALA A 927 38.90 -7.44 55.44
C ALA A 927 38.33 -7.01 56.80
N ALA A 928 37.05 -6.60 56.85
CA ALA A 928 36.36 -6.25 58.09
C ALA A 928 36.14 -7.47 59.01
N ARG A 929 35.91 -8.67 58.46
CA ARG A 929 35.88 -9.92 59.23
C ARG A 929 37.24 -10.29 59.82
N ARG A 930 38.31 -10.32 59.00
CA ARG A 930 39.67 -10.61 59.50
C ARG A 930 40.15 -9.65 60.60
N ARG A 931 39.74 -8.38 60.55
CA ARG A 931 40.01 -7.39 61.62
C ARG A 931 39.18 -7.58 62.90
N ARG A 932 38.08 -8.34 62.88
CA ARG A 932 37.36 -8.76 64.10
C ARG A 932 37.91 -10.06 64.70
N GLU A 933 38.54 -10.89 63.89
CA GLU A 933 39.17 -12.15 64.31
C GLU A 933 40.56 -11.94 64.94
N THR A 934 41.18 -10.77 64.76
CA THR A 934 42.52 -10.44 65.30
C THR A 934 42.52 -9.74 66.66
N ASP A 935 41.45 -9.04 67.04
CA ASP A 935 41.28 -8.45 68.38
C ASP A 935 40.62 -9.46 69.38
N GLY A 936 40.66 -10.76 69.05
CA GLY A 936 39.75 -11.78 69.59
C GLY A 936 40.38 -12.95 70.33
N GLY A 937 41.62 -12.85 70.84
CA GLY A 937 42.15 -13.88 71.74
C GLY A 937 43.65 -13.92 72.00
N GLN A 938 44.10 -13.22 73.04
CA GLN A 938 44.84 -13.83 74.18
C GLN A 938 44.87 -12.84 75.37
N ALA A 939 45.45 -13.28 76.49
CA ALA A 939 45.49 -12.56 77.78
C ALA A 939 46.67 -11.58 77.87
#